data_AF-A0A2L0EZ95-F1
#
_entry.id   AF-A0A2L0EZ95-F1
#
_cell.length_a   1.000
_cell.length_b   1.000
_cell.length_c   1.000
_cell.angle_alpha   90.00
_cell.angle_beta   90.00
_cell.angle_gamma   90.00
#
_symmetry.space_group_name_H-M   'P 1'
#
loop_
_entity.id
_entity.type
_entity.pdbx_description
1 polymer ?
#
loop_
_entity_poly.entity_id
_entity_poly.type
_entity_poly.pdbx_seq_one_letter_code
_entity_poly.pdbx_strand_id
1 'polypeptide(L)'
;MPTFTDSVLPGSADLDLGSPAQRWNQAFIQKLDAIGASTFTGPVNQVYMVSQATPGDDLGAKIAHAIGELPKGGVIDCRALTGSQVIGETVEVCHPVHILFGAVTVDCTAAVAFSIRAELWIEGMRGQSTLIAAINGTLFDGKNMAVHCRFFRCEGMILRGGRSRILSPSKPLDPDVDPTVDSSRCFVTPDSLADPKNLFAGGQYQFLNNIITGFGSYAIQLGRSTYFVTICFNNFTYNVGDIKFDRYSELEVYANQFQWCAANRATDDVPVQDKPRIYAAGSSATSIHENDFELNWHSNRGVAPAGPDIHISPKVDGDGYILIRHNKFGGEGDDAGRVKIRVEARDDATGARTSNVAENIRVEGNTFIGMHGEQTCIELLTPLGQSSVSDNYFSGFATLVHDRQELSSLAEKPNNNVFVSNRVYYVSTAASPPRPPVVFTNGGRGFSVVEDPLASIDARQRWRPVRHEAAELRNRLPDSEGLSGGVWTGVGTGADQVSVTPAGLGPTNANAFMLERNSGPGENGGINIFALIDRTNLGKQVVVSFWAKAGTASDLTVTLHDVPGGLHEFKTFNLTDRWEYYAHCFAGLNPDAAFTRFRIYPSYKGPVHGTVYVSALQVSDEDTPYLPTRRLNPQVAELEPRAEGTYGARHGKPIDLAGGLRIGPEGALVKQLAVHTGVMSSSPSAVEPNSTAEATLAVAGLAAADAVLSVSKPLHQAGLHVIGWRVLGPGELAVTFTNSTSGSITPTASESYSVVVLRT
;
A
#
# COMPACT_ATOMS: atom_id res chain seq x y z
N MET A 1 47.36 -24.55 -0.46
CA MET A 1 46.14 -24.82 -1.26
C MET A 1 46.12 -26.30 -1.56
N PRO A 2 45.09 -27.08 -1.19
CA PRO A 2 45.13 -28.52 -1.41
C PRO A 2 44.74 -28.86 -2.85
N THR A 3 45.58 -29.66 -3.49
CA THR A 3 45.37 -30.30 -4.79
C THR A 3 44.42 -31.48 -4.65
N PHE A 4 43.32 -31.48 -5.39
CA PHE A 4 42.47 -32.65 -5.58
C PHE A 4 43.07 -33.53 -6.69
N THR A 5 43.32 -34.80 -6.40
CA THR A 5 43.65 -35.85 -7.36
C THR A 5 42.38 -36.59 -7.76
N ASP A 6 42.12 -36.67 -9.06
CA ASP A 6 41.02 -37.44 -9.65
C ASP A 6 41.23 -38.95 -9.43
N SER A 7 40.27 -39.56 -8.73
CA SER A 7 40.09 -41.02 -8.74
C SER A 7 39.10 -41.39 -9.86
N VAL A 8 39.62 -42.12 -10.84
CA VAL A 8 38.90 -42.73 -11.95
C VAL A 8 37.85 -43.73 -11.44
N LEU A 9 36.58 -43.54 -11.80
CA LEU A 9 35.56 -44.60 -11.75
C LEU A 9 35.54 -45.33 -13.11
N PRO A 10 35.62 -46.68 -13.15
CA PRO A 10 35.49 -47.43 -14.38
C PRO A 10 34.02 -47.76 -14.65
N GLY A 11 33.52 -47.38 -15.82
CA GLY A 11 32.28 -47.92 -16.38
C GLY A 11 31.23 -46.87 -16.76
N SER A 12 31.46 -46.16 -17.86
CA SER A 12 30.35 -45.64 -18.66
C SER A 12 30.63 -45.98 -20.12
N ALA A 13 29.82 -46.88 -20.67
CA ALA A 13 29.79 -47.17 -22.08
C ALA A 13 29.60 -45.87 -22.89
N ASP A 14 30.28 -45.80 -24.03
CA ASP A 14 30.17 -44.72 -25.02
C ASP A 14 28.71 -44.40 -25.35
N LEU A 15 28.19 -43.34 -24.72
CA LEU A 15 27.02 -42.64 -25.22
C LEU A 15 27.52 -41.72 -26.33
N ASP A 16 27.34 -42.16 -27.57
CA ASP A 16 27.54 -41.38 -28.78
C ASP A 16 26.57 -40.18 -28.81
N LEU A 17 26.90 -39.15 -28.04
CA LEU A 17 26.12 -37.92 -27.92
C LEU A 17 26.54 -36.94 -29.01
N GLY A 18 26.30 -37.29 -30.27
CA GLY A 18 26.13 -36.37 -31.41
C GLY A 18 27.19 -35.26 -31.63
N SER A 19 26.92 -34.41 -32.61
CA SER A 19 27.78 -33.26 -32.93
C SER A 19 27.75 -32.21 -31.80
N PRO A 20 28.77 -31.32 -31.68
CA PRO A 20 28.78 -30.24 -30.69
C PRO A 20 27.51 -29.36 -30.68
N ALA A 21 26.85 -29.20 -31.83
CA ALA A 21 25.58 -28.49 -31.94
C ALA A 21 24.42 -29.24 -31.26
N GLN A 22 24.40 -30.57 -31.33
CA GLN A 22 23.41 -31.39 -30.64
C GLN A 22 23.61 -31.35 -29.11
N ARG A 23 24.87 -31.34 -28.64
CA ARG A 23 25.19 -31.17 -27.21
C ARG A 23 24.76 -29.81 -26.66
N TRP A 24 24.93 -28.74 -27.45
CA TRP A 24 24.47 -27.40 -27.09
C TRP A 24 22.94 -27.31 -27.02
N ASN A 25 22.23 -27.88 -28.00
CA ASN A 25 20.76 -27.93 -27.98
C ASN A 25 20.25 -28.73 -26.77
N GLN A 26 20.87 -29.86 -26.43
CA GLN A 26 20.41 -30.69 -25.32
C GLN A 26 20.66 -30.03 -23.95
N ALA A 27 21.79 -29.35 -23.77
CA ALA A 27 22.07 -28.58 -22.57
C ALA A 27 21.19 -27.31 -22.44
N PHE A 28 20.80 -26.71 -23.57
CA PHE A 28 19.87 -25.59 -23.61
C PHE A 28 18.44 -26.01 -23.23
N ILE A 29 17.96 -27.13 -23.78
CA ILE A 29 16.65 -27.72 -23.42
C ILE A 29 16.61 -28.07 -21.92
N GLN A 30 17.66 -28.69 -21.38
CA GLN A 30 17.75 -29.01 -19.94
C GLN A 30 17.77 -27.76 -19.05
N LYS A 31 18.35 -26.65 -19.52
CA LYS A 31 18.27 -25.36 -18.81
C LYS A 31 16.88 -24.75 -18.87
N LEU A 32 16.17 -24.86 -20.00
CA LEU A 32 14.77 -24.41 -20.13
C LEU A 32 13.85 -25.17 -19.16
N ASP A 33 14.03 -26.48 -19.00
CA ASP A 33 13.29 -27.29 -18.03
C ASP A 33 13.58 -26.89 -16.57
N ALA A 34 14.82 -26.51 -16.26
CA ALA A 34 15.24 -26.12 -14.91
C ALA A 34 14.77 -24.71 -14.47
N ILE A 35 14.38 -23.84 -15.41
CA ILE A 35 13.91 -22.46 -15.11
C ILE A 35 12.41 -22.43 -14.70
N GLY A 36 11.74 -23.58 -14.65
CA GLY A 36 10.33 -23.63 -14.26
C GLY A 36 9.39 -23.10 -15.35
N ALA A 37 9.70 -23.39 -16.62
CA ALA A 37 8.86 -23.08 -17.79
C ALA A 37 7.56 -23.93 -17.85
N SER A 38 6.90 -24.18 -16.72
CA SER A 38 5.64 -24.95 -16.68
C SER A 38 4.46 -24.25 -17.35
N THR A 39 4.64 -23.04 -17.88
CA THR A 39 3.61 -22.29 -18.62
C THR A 39 3.79 -22.34 -20.15
N PHE A 40 4.94 -22.79 -20.68
CA PHE A 40 5.09 -23.01 -22.12
C PHE A 40 4.42 -24.35 -22.49
N THR A 41 3.10 -24.32 -22.69
CA THR A 41 2.31 -25.52 -23.02
C THR A 41 2.40 -25.92 -24.50
N GLY A 42 3.13 -25.15 -25.33
CA GLY A 42 3.45 -25.49 -26.71
C GLY A 42 4.76 -26.28 -26.83
N PRO A 43 4.87 -27.27 -27.74
CA PRO A 43 6.10 -28.03 -27.94
C PRO A 43 7.23 -27.12 -28.48
N VAL A 44 8.20 -26.76 -27.63
CA VAL A 44 9.46 -26.09 -28.01
C VAL A 44 10.41 -27.05 -28.73
N ASN A 45 9.92 -27.75 -29.76
CA ASN A 45 10.66 -28.86 -30.37
C ASN A 45 11.55 -28.43 -31.54
N GLN A 46 11.56 -27.14 -31.92
CA GLN A 46 12.27 -26.65 -33.09
C GLN A 46 13.00 -25.34 -32.78
N VAL A 47 14.27 -25.30 -33.18
CA VAL A 47 15.13 -24.11 -33.12
C VAL A 47 15.51 -23.76 -34.56
N TYR A 48 15.23 -22.53 -34.98
CA TYR A 48 15.64 -21.97 -36.25
C TYR A 48 16.78 -20.98 -36.03
N MET A 49 17.97 -21.28 -36.58
CA MET A 49 19.13 -20.42 -36.46
C MET A 49 19.07 -19.33 -37.54
N VAL A 50 18.91 -18.07 -37.14
CA VAL A 50 18.96 -16.93 -38.05
C VAL A 50 20.40 -16.47 -38.22
N SER A 51 20.85 -16.41 -39.47
CA SER A 51 22.20 -15.99 -39.85
C SER A 51 22.17 -14.96 -40.97
N GLN A 52 23.33 -14.48 -41.40
CA GLN A 52 23.40 -13.58 -42.56
C GLN A 52 22.91 -14.23 -43.86
N ALA A 53 22.99 -15.57 -43.95
CA ALA A 53 22.55 -16.34 -45.12
C ALA A 53 21.06 -16.73 -45.08
N THR A 54 20.35 -16.46 -43.98
CA THR A 54 18.90 -16.70 -43.90
C THR A 54 18.17 -15.83 -44.94
N PRO A 55 17.19 -16.37 -45.69
CA PRO A 55 16.43 -15.60 -46.67
C PRO A 55 15.78 -14.34 -46.07
N GLY A 56 15.86 -13.21 -46.78
CA GLY A 56 15.31 -11.92 -46.36
C GLY A 56 16.32 -10.79 -46.49
N ASP A 57 15.87 -9.63 -46.96
CA ASP A 57 16.73 -8.48 -47.24
C ASP A 57 17.22 -7.78 -45.95
N ASP A 58 16.47 -7.90 -44.86
CA ASP A 58 16.82 -7.37 -43.54
C ASP A 58 16.48 -8.36 -42.41
N LEU A 59 16.68 -7.95 -41.16
CA LEU A 59 16.41 -8.80 -40.00
C LEU A 59 14.91 -9.09 -39.83
N GLY A 60 14.04 -8.14 -40.16
CA GLY A 60 12.59 -8.34 -40.11
C GLY A 60 12.15 -9.45 -41.06
N ALA A 61 12.59 -9.38 -42.32
CA ALA A 61 12.32 -10.40 -43.33
C ALA A 61 12.88 -11.78 -42.94
N LYS A 62 14.08 -11.82 -42.35
CA LYS A 62 14.70 -13.07 -41.86
C LYS A 62 13.93 -13.70 -40.70
N ILE A 63 13.46 -12.90 -39.74
CA ILE A 63 12.61 -13.38 -38.64
C ILE A 63 11.26 -13.85 -39.19
N ALA A 64 10.64 -13.09 -40.10
CA ALA A 64 9.37 -13.48 -40.73
C ALA A 64 9.50 -14.81 -41.48
N HIS A 65 10.60 -15.02 -42.20
CA HIS A 65 10.91 -16.31 -42.83
C HIS A 65 11.04 -17.43 -41.78
N ALA A 66 11.79 -17.21 -40.69
CA ALA A 66 11.93 -18.19 -39.62
C ALA A 66 10.58 -18.54 -38.93
N ILE A 67 9.68 -17.57 -38.76
CA ILE A 67 8.31 -17.82 -38.24
C ILE A 67 7.53 -18.72 -39.20
N GLY A 68 7.68 -18.55 -40.52
CA GLY A 68 7.06 -19.38 -41.54
C GLY A 68 7.55 -20.84 -41.51
N GLU A 69 8.83 -21.05 -41.19
CA GLU A 69 9.45 -22.36 -41.05
C GLU A 69 9.11 -23.06 -39.71
N LEU A 70 8.47 -22.34 -38.77
CA LEU A 70 8.04 -22.82 -37.45
C LEU A 70 6.50 -22.79 -37.31
N PRO A 71 5.73 -23.57 -38.09
CA PRO A 71 4.27 -23.49 -38.12
C PRO A 71 3.55 -23.92 -36.83
N LYS A 72 4.29 -24.53 -35.88
CA LYS A 72 3.79 -24.88 -34.54
C LYS A 72 4.40 -24.03 -33.43
N GLY A 73 5.19 -23.03 -33.79
CA GLY A 73 6.03 -22.29 -32.87
C GLY A 73 7.41 -22.91 -32.66
N GLY A 74 8.28 -22.20 -31.94
CA GLY A 74 9.65 -22.63 -31.67
C GLY A 74 10.57 -21.49 -31.23
N VAL A 75 11.88 -21.76 -31.24
CA VAL A 75 12.92 -20.76 -30.91
C VAL A 75 13.52 -20.21 -32.19
N ILE A 76 13.63 -18.90 -32.30
CA ILE A 76 14.33 -18.19 -33.37
C ILE A 76 15.60 -17.62 -32.76
N ASP A 77 16.75 -18.24 -33.04
CA ASP A 77 18.03 -17.83 -32.47
C ASP A 77 18.74 -16.86 -33.41
N CYS A 78 18.65 -15.57 -33.10
CA CYS A 78 19.30 -14.48 -33.82
C CYS A 78 20.68 -14.12 -33.24
N ARG A 79 21.24 -14.89 -32.28
CA ARG A 79 22.50 -14.52 -31.60
C ARG A 79 23.72 -14.57 -32.51
N ALA A 80 23.65 -15.25 -33.64
CA ALA A 80 24.69 -15.22 -34.67
C ALA A 80 24.77 -13.87 -35.42
N LEU A 81 23.76 -13.01 -35.28
CA LEU A 81 23.73 -11.68 -35.85
C LEU A 81 24.29 -10.67 -34.83
N THR A 82 25.17 -9.79 -35.31
CA THR A 82 25.82 -8.75 -34.50
C THR A 82 25.77 -7.40 -35.21
N GLY A 83 26.07 -6.33 -34.48
CA GLY A 83 26.17 -4.98 -35.05
C GLY A 83 24.80 -4.37 -35.37
N SER A 84 24.76 -3.48 -36.36
CA SER A 84 23.52 -2.79 -36.76
C SER A 84 22.68 -3.66 -37.69
N GLN A 85 21.41 -3.83 -37.38
CA GLN A 85 20.40 -4.54 -38.18
C GLN A 85 19.17 -3.65 -38.36
N VAL A 86 18.29 -4.01 -39.28
CA VAL A 86 17.07 -3.24 -39.59
C VAL A 86 15.85 -4.16 -39.60
N ILE A 87 14.74 -3.68 -39.05
CA ILE A 87 13.40 -4.23 -39.29
C ILE A 87 12.65 -3.21 -40.15
N GLY A 88 12.65 -3.44 -41.46
CA GLY A 88 12.08 -2.56 -42.47
C GLY A 88 10.56 -2.59 -42.50
N GLU A 89 9.99 -3.77 -42.30
CA GLU A 89 8.57 -4.08 -42.35
C GLU A 89 8.07 -4.76 -41.06
N THR A 90 6.75 -4.74 -40.85
CA THR A 90 6.12 -5.37 -39.67
C THR A 90 6.33 -6.88 -39.67
N VAL A 91 6.89 -7.41 -38.59
CA VAL A 91 6.96 -8.86 -38.35
C VAL A 91 5.66 -9.34 -37.72
N GLU A 92 4.91 -10.17 -38.45
CA GLU A 92 3.66 -10.78 -37.95
C GLU A 92 3.98 -12.05 -37.15
N VAL A 93 3.73 -12.02 -35.84
CA VAL A 93 3.92 -13.18 -34.95
C VAL A 93 2.63 -13.98 -34.89
N CYS A 94 2.47 -14.94 -35.81
CA CYS A 94 1.29 -15.78 -35.96
C CYS A 94 1.38 -17.16 -35.27
N HIS A 95 2.56 -17.53 -34.76
CA HIS A 95 2.80 -18.76 -34.00
C HIS A 95 3.55 -18.44 -32.69
N PRO A 96 3.45 -19.29 -31.64
CA PRO A 96 4.23 -19.12 -30.42
C PRO A 96 5.73 -19.12 -30.68
N VAL A 97 6.45 -18.01 -30.47
CA VAL A 97 7.90 -17.96 -30.74
C VAL A 97 8.70 -17.34 -29.61
N HIS A 98 9.90 -17.86 -29.41
CA HIS A 98 10.94 -17.29 -28.54
C HIS A 98 12.09 -16.78 -29.40
N ILE A 99 12.28 -15.46 -29.45
CA ILE A 99 13.35 -14.82 -30.22
C ILE A 99 14.50 -14.48 -29.29
N LEU A 100 15.69 -15.00 -29.60
CA LEU A 100 16.93 -14.74 -28.87
C LEU A 100 17.80 -13.74 -29.64
N PHE A 101 18.03 -12.55 -29.10
CA PHE A 101 18.93 -11.56 -29.68
C PHE A 101 20.34 -11.64 -29.09
N GLY A 102 21.35 -11.53 -29.96
CA GLY A 102 22.76 -11.37 -29.56
C GLY A 102 23.11 -9.91 -29.24
N ALA A 103 24.39 -9.57 -29.31
CA ALA A 103 24.87 -8.20 -29.21
C ALA A 103 24.56 -7.39 -30.50
N VAL A 104 23.29 -7.01 -30.65
CA VAL A 104 22.72 -6.41 -31.86
C VAL A 104 22.01 -5.11 -31.53
N THR A 105 22.13 -4.12 -32.41
CA THR A 105 21.30 -2.92 -32.41
C THR A 105 20.37 -2.98 -33.61
N VAL A 106 19.08 -3.10 -33.38
CA VAL A 106 18.07 -3.21 -34.42
C VAL A 106 17.33 -1.89 -34.55
N ASP A 107 17.42 -1.30 -35.73
CA ASP A 107 16.69 -0.10 -36.08
C ASP A 107 15.37 -0.47 -36.77
N CYS A 108 14.25 -0.27 -36.08
CA CYS A 108 12.92 -0.59 -36.61
C CYS A 108 12.41 0.63 -37.36
N THR A 109 12.35 0.57 -38.69
CA THR A 109 11.76 1.65 -39.50
C THR A 109 10.27 1.43 -39.78
N ALA A 110 9.77 0.22 -39.53
CA ALA A 110 8.36 -0.08 -39.58
C ALA A 110 7.56 0.73 -38.55
N ALA A 111 6.34 1.14 -38.90
CA ALA A 111 5.42 1.80 -37.97
C ALA A 111 5.07 0.90 -36.77
N VAL A 112 5.05 -0.42 -36.98
CA VAL A 112 4.97 -1.44 -35.95
C VAL A 112 6.07 -2.45 -36.22
N ALA A 113 7.01 -2.67 -35.30
CA ALA A 113 8.08 -3.65 -35.53
C ALA A 113 7.56 -5.09 -35.44
N PHE A 114 6.79 -5.41 -34.40
CA PHE A 114 6.18 -6.72 -34.17
C PHE A 114 4.67 -6.57 -33.94
N SER A 115 3.87 -7.19 -34.80
CA SER A 115 2.41 -7.35 -34.62
C SER A 115 2.15 -8.71 -34.00
N ILE A 116 1.64 -8.71 -32.76
CA ILE A 116 1.57 -9.92 -31.93
C ILE A 116 0.18 -10.55 -32.06
N ARG A 117 0.11 -11.72 -32.69
CA ARG A 117 -1.13 -12.52 -32.82
C ARG A 117 -1.07 -13.86 -32.08
N ALA A 118 0.12 -14.29 -31.65
CA ALA A 118 0.38 -15.48 -30.86
C ALA A 118 1.38 -15.17 -29.74
N GLU A 119 1.74 -16.17 -28.93
CA GLU A 119 2.71 -16.00 -27.83
C GLU A 119 4.06 -15.53 -28.35
N LEU A 120 4.66 -14.55 -27.66
CA LEU A 120 5.94 -13.99 -28.02
C LEU A 120 6.81 -13.82 -26.79
N TRP A 121 7.97 -14.47 -26.79
CA TRP A 121 9.04 -14.21 -25.86
C TRP A 121 10.22 -13.60 -26.62
N ILE A 122 10.66 -12.42 -26.21
CA ILE A 122 11.89 -11.80 -26.68
C ILE A 122 12.89 -11.74 -25.54
N GLU A 123 14.09 -12.24 -25.79
CA GLU A 123 15.19 -12.20 -24.85
C GLU A 123 16.43 -11.57 -25.49
N GLY A 124 16.98 -10.58 -24.80
CA GLY A 124 18.24 -9.94 -25.17
C GLY A 124 19.41 -10.43 -24.35
N MET A 125 20.59 -10.30 -24.94
CA MET A 125 21.84 -10.29 -24.21
C MET A 125 21.90 -9.01 -23.37
N ARG A 126 21.69 -9.16 -22.05
CA ARG A 126 21.53 -8.06 -21.07
C ARG A 126 22.49 -6.89 -21.31
N GLY A 127 21.92 -5.72 -21.63
CA GLY A 127 22.65 -4.48 -21.86
C GLY A 127 23.35 -4.35 -23.22
N GLN A 128 23.19 -5.32 -24.12
CA GLN A 128 23.83 -5.33 -25.44
C GLN A 128 22.83 -5.45 -26.59
N SER A 129 21.67 -6.07 -26.38
CA SER A 129 20.60 -6.11 -27.38
C SER A 129 19.74 -4.86 -27.31
N THR A 130 19.66 -4.11 -28.41
CA THR A 130 18.88 -2.87 -28.50
C THR A 130 17.84 -2.96 -29.60
N LEU A 131 16.59 -2.60 -29.33
CA LEU A 131 15.57 -2.29 -30.35
C LEU A 131 15.28 -0.79 -30.32
N ILE A 132 15.30 -0.14 -31.47
CA ILE A 132 15.02 1.28 -31.62
C ILE A 132 13.73 1.42 -32.44
N ALA A 133 12.69 2.01 -31.86
CA ALA A 133 11.43 2.25 -32.54
C ALA A 133 11.59 3.31 -33.64
N ALA A 134 10.77 3.24 -34.68
CA ALA A 134 10.62 4.35 -35.61
C ALA A 134 10.10 5.60 -34.87
N ILE A 135 10.36 6.79 -35.42
CA ILE A 135 9.67 8.01 -34.98
C ILE A 135 8.16 7.79 -35.20
N ASN A 136 7.35 8.03 -34.17
CA ASN A 136 5.92 7.67 -34.13
C ASN A 136 5.61 6.17 -34.23
N GLY A 137 6.61 5.30 -34.16
CA GLY A 137 6.47 3.86 -34.27
C GLY A 137 6.18 3.17 -32.94
N THR A 138 5.72 1.93 -33.02
CA THR A 138 5.53 1.03 -31.88
C THR A 138 6.42 -0.20 -32.04
N LEU A 139 7.19 -0.59 -31.01
CA LEU A 139 7.97 -1.84 -31.10
C LEU A 139 7.04 -3.06 -31.10
N PHE A 140 6.12 -3.11 -30.15
CA PHE A 140 5.26 -4.26 -29.91
C PHE A 140 3.79 -3.84 -29.93
N ASP A 141 3.03 -4.26 -30.94
CA ASP A 141 1.59 -3.99 -31.03
C ASP A 141 0.78 -5.23 -30.65
N GLY A 142 0.08 -5.12 -29.52
CA GLY A 142 -0.82 -6.12 -28.98
C GLY A 142 -2.28 -5.98 -29.42
N LYS A 143 -2.61 -5.05 -30.33
CA LYS A 143 -4.01 -4.79 -30.75
C LYS A 143 -4.73 -6.01 -31.32
N ASN A 144 -4.00 -6.96 -31.89
CA ASN A 144 -4.56 -8.18 -32.48
C ASN A 144 -4.44 -9.42 -31.58
N MET A 145 -4.02 -9.27 -30.32
CA MET A 145 -3.77 -10.39 -29.40
C MET A 145 -5.05 -11.10 -28.90
N ALA A 146 -6.21 -10.46 -29.12
CA ALA A 146 -7.51 -10.76 -28.52
C ALA A 146 -8.02 -12.21 -28.62
N VAL A 147 -7.51 -13.05 -29.52
CA VAL A 147 -8.05 -14.41 -29.72
C VAL A 147 -7.07 -15.52 -29.35
N HIS A 148 -5.75 -15.27 -29.38
CA HIS A 148 -4.78 -16.38 -29.36
C HIS A 148 -3.49 -16.14 -28.56
N CYS A 149 -3.19 -14.92 -28.12
CA CYS A 149 -1.98 -14.71 -27.33
C CYS A 149 -2.27 -14.79 -25.82
N ARG A 150 -1.74 -15.82 -25.17
CA ARG A 150 -1.81 -16.00 -23.71
C ARG A 150 -0.59 -15.45 -22.99
N PHE A 151 0.51 -15.18 -23.70
CA PHE A 151 1.78 -14.84 -23.08
C PHE A 151 2.63 -13.92 -23.95
N PHE A 152 3.02 -12.76 -23.41
CA PHE A 152 4.06 -11.89 -23.96
C PHE A 152 5.13 -11.64 -22.89
N ARG A 153 6.40 -11.84 -23.24
CA ARG A 153 7.54 -11.53 -22.35
C ARG A 153 8.65 -10.83 -23.11
N CYS A 154 9.14 -9.74 -22.54
CA CYS A 154 10.34 -9.04 -23.01
C CYS A 154 11.34 -8.94 -21.86
N GLU A 155 12.54 -9.51 -22.05
CA GLU A 155 13.58 -9.54 -21.02
C GLU A 155 14.97 -9.15 -21.53
N GLY A 156 15.70 -8.37 -20.71
CA GLY A 156 17.13 -8.12 -20.93
C GLY A 156 17.44 -7.20 -22.11
N MET A 157 16.43 -6.50 -22.62
CA MET A 157 16.54 -5.63 -23.79
C MET A 157 16.79 -4.18 -23.39
N ILE A 158 17.47 -3.45 -24.28
CA ILE A 158 17.40 -1.99 -24.33
C ILE A 158 16.33 -1.61 -25.36
N LEU A 159 15.21 -1.06 -24.90
CA LEU A 159 14.08 -0.64 -25.73
C LEU A 159 14.14 0.88 -25.84
N ARG A 160 14.36 1.40 -27.05
CA ARG A 160 14.54 2.84 -27.30
C ARG A 160 13.43 3.40 -28.18
N GLY A 161 12.91 4.57 -27.82
CA GLY A 161 12.01 5.34 -28.68
C GLY A 161 12.75 6.04 -29.83
N GLY A 162 12.00 6.44 -30.86
CA GLY A 162 12.53 7.09 -32.06
C GLY A 162 13.27 8.39 -31.76
N ARG A 163 12.82 9.13 -30.74
CA ARG A 163 13.45 10.35 -30.22
C ARG A 163 14.90 10.15 -29.78
N SER A 164 15.27 8.93 -29.38
CA SER A 164 16.63 8.63 -28.94
C SER A 164 17.66 8.63 -30.09
N ARG A 165 17.25 8.53 -31.37
CA ARG A 165 18.20 8.68 -32.50
C ARG A 165 18.91 10.03 -32.50
N ILE A 166 18.34 11.02 -31.82
CA ILE A 166 18.75 12.42 -31.82
C ILE A 166 19.59 12.74 -30.56
N LEU A 167 19.54 11.83 -29.57
CA LEU A 167 20.29 11.90 -28.32
C LEU A 167 21.66 11.22 -28.46
N SER A 168 22.63 11.93 -29.04
CA SER A 168 24.04 11.57 -28.82
C SER A 168 24.43 11.94 -27.38
N PRO A 169 25.13 11.06 -26.62
CA PRO A 169 25.61 11.40 -25.29
C PRO A 169 26.61 12.58 -25.28
N SER A 170 27.18 12.95 -26.42
CA SER A 170 28.17 14.02 -26.55
C SER A 170 27.65 15.29 -27.20
N LYS A 171 26.37 15.35 -27.62
CA LYS A 171 25.76 16.57 -28.14
C LYS A 171 24.47 16.87 -27.38
N PRO A 172 24.27 18.09 -26.85
CA PRO A 172 22.96 18.49 -26.37
C PRO A 172 21.93 18.24 -27.49
N LEU A 173 20.72 17.79 -27.11
CA LEU A 173 19.56 17.64 -28.00
C LEU A 173 19.61 18.70 -29.09
N ASP A 174 19.58 18.24 -30.35
CA ASP A 174 19.43 19.15 -31.49
C ASP A 174 18.24 20.08 -31.20
N PRO A 175 18.46 21.40 -31.06
CA PRO A 175 17.43 22.34 -30.62
C PRO A 175 16.26 22.44 -31.60
N ASP A 176 16.41 21.94 -32.83
CA ASP A 176 15.43 22.08 -33.90
C ASP A 176 14.43 20.90 -33.99
N VAL A 177 14.55 19.89 -33.13
CA VAL A 177 13.61 18.75 -33.15
C VAL A 177 12.48 18.98 -32.17
N ASP A 178 11.33 19.36 -32.72
CA ASP A 178 10.07 19.56 -31.99
C ASP A 178 9.66 18.28 -31.24
N PRO A 179 9.61 18.32 -29.89
CA PRO A 179 9.29 17.16 -29.07
C PRO A 179 7.82 16.73 -29.15
N THR A 180 6.94 17.50 -29.78
CA THR A 180 5.54 17.12 -30.02
C THR A 180 5.36 16.12 -31.16
N VAL A 181 6.41 15.89 -31.95
CA VAL A 181 6.33 15.11 -33.20
C VAL A 181 6.63 13.63 -33.02
N ASP A 182 7.27 13.20 -31.92
CA ASP A 182 7.47 11.77 -31.63
C ASP A 182 6.43 11.25 -30.65
N SER A 183 5.60 10.33 -31.12
CA SER A 183 4.60 9.59 -30.34
C SER A 183 4.99 8.12 -30.16
N SER A 184 6.28 7.78 -30.37
CA SER A 184 6.78 6.41 -30.28
C SER A 184 6.46 5.72 -28.95
N ARG A 185 6.26 4.40 -29.02
CA ARG A 185 5.85 3.55 -27.89
C ARG A 185 6.62 2.23 -27.90
N CYS A 186 6.89 1.69 -26.72
CA CYS A 186 7.44 0.35 -26.55
C CYS A 186 6.36 -0.69 -26.79
N PHE A 187 5.24 -0.60 -26.07
CA PHE A 187 4.17 -1.58 -26.12
C PHE A 187 2.80 -0.92 -26.06
N VAL A 188 1.86 -1.43 -26.85
CA VAL A 188 0.47 -0.95 -26.88
C VAL A 188 -0.51 -2.13 -26.88
N THR A 189 -1.51 -2.09 -26.00
CA THR A 189 -2.75 -2.91 -26.13
C THR A 189 -3.93 -2.01 -26.56
N PRO A 190 -4.98 -2.54 -27.19
CA PRO A 190 -6.09 -1.74 -27.71
C PRO A 190 -6.95 -1.16 -26.57
N ASP A 191 -7.49 0.04 -26.80
CA ASP A 191 -8.28 0.80 -25.82
C ASP A 191 -9.78 0.46 -25.82
N SER A 192 -10.29 -0.25 -26.84
CA SER A 192 -11.74 -0.36 -27.06
C SER A 192 -12.37 -1.61 -26.45
N LEU A 193 -13.41 -1.37 -25.64
CA LEU A 193 -14.44 -2.34 -25.24
C LEU A 193 -15.40 -2.71 -26.41
N ALA A 194 -15.26 -2.05 -27.56
CA ALA A 194 -16.22 -2.14 -28.66
C ALA A 194 -16.23 -3.50 -29.35
N ASP A 195 -15.15 -4.28 -29.21
CA ASP A 195 -15.16 -5.69 -29.59
C ASP A 195 -15.14 -6.54 -28.31
N PRO A 196 -16.25 -7.21 -27.94
CA PRO A 196 -16.29 -8.12 -26.80
C PRO A 196 -15.31 -9.31 -26.94
N LYS A 197 -14.71 -9.52 -28.12
CA LYS A 197 -13.61 -10.46 -28.31
C LYS A 197 -12.27 -9.95 -27.76
N ASN A 198 -12.12 -8.66 -27.48
CA ASN A 198 -10.88 -8.07 -26.95
C ASN A 198 -10.74 -8.18 -25.42
N LEU A 199 -11.41 -9.13 -24.78
CA LEU A 199 -11.20 -9.43 -23.36
C LEU A 199 -9.88 -10.17 -23.19
N PHE A 200 -8.82 -9.47 -22.77
CA PHE A 200 -7.50 -10.07 -22.46
C PHE A 200 -7.49 -10.90 -21.17
N ALA A 201 -8.63 -11.51 -20.80
CA ALA A 201 -8.89 -12.19 -19.54
C ALA A 201 -8.00 -13.43 -19.27
N GLY A 202 -7.05 -13.74 -20.15
CA GLY A 202 -6.06 -14.81 -19.96
C GLY A 202 -4.66 -14.49 -20.50
N GLY A 203 -4.38 -13.25 -20.91
CA GLY A 203 -3.04 -12.84 -21.34
C GLY A 203 -2.16 -12.50 -20.14
N GLN A 204 -0.96 -13.08 -20.06
CA GLN A 204 0.10 -12.67 -19.13
C GLN A 204 1.15 -11.85 -19.88
N TYR A 205 1.45 -10.66 -19.38
CA TYR A 205 2.38 -9.73 -20.02
C TYR A 205 3.52 -9.41 -19.06
N GLN A 206 4.76 -9.63 -19.48
CA GLN A 206 5.93 -9.49 -18.61
C GLN A 206 7.00 -8.60 -19.23
N PHE A 207 7.39 -7.56 -18.51
CA PHE A 207 8.56 -6.73 -18.81
C PHE A 207 9.54 -6.87 -17.66
N LEU A 208 10.67 -7.53 -17.92
CA LEU A 208 11.64 -7.92 -16.90
C LEU A 208 13.05 -7.44 -17.26
N ASN A 209 13.78 -6.83 -16.34
CA ASN A 209 15.22 -6.54 -16.54
C ASN A 209 15.53 -5.72 -17.81
N ASN A 210 14.65 -4.81 -18.24
CA ASN A 210 14.85 -3.99 -19.43
C ASN A 210 15.35 -2.58 -19.09
N ILE A 211 15.99 -1.93 -20.07
CA ILE A 211 16.21 -0.48 -20.07
C ILE A 211 15.23 0.11 -21.09
N ILE A 212 14.25 0.90 -20.64
CA ILE A 212 13.17 1.44 -21.46
C ILE A 212 13.33 2.96 -21.53
N THR A 213 13.69 3.47 -22.72
CA THR A 213 14.18 4.85 -22.79
C THR A 213 13.81 5.64 -24.04
N GLY A 214 13.64 6.95 -23.90
CA GLY A 214 13.51 7.89 -25.02
C GLY A 214 12.20 7.81 -25.79
N PHE A 215 11.12 7.27 -25.21
CA PHE A 215 9.80 7.23 -25.85
C PHE A 215 9.08 8.58 -25.75
N GLY A 216 8.49 9.02 -26.86
CA GLY A 216 7.81 10.31 -26.98
C GLY A 216 6.37 10.34 -26.44
N SER A 217 5.79 9.17 -26.17
CA SER A 217 4.53 9.01 -25.44
C SER A 217 4.74 8.23 -24.13
N TYR A 218 3.68 7.60 -23.60
CA TYR A 218 3.83 6.53 -22.62
C TYR A 218 4.58 5.37 -23.27
N ALA A 219 5.71 4.95 -22.69
CA ALA A 219 6.50 3.84 -23.22
C ALA A 219 5.65 2.56 -23.27
N ILE A 220 4.97 2.22 -22.18
CA ILE A 220 4.03 1.11 -22.08
C ILE A 220 2.63 1.71 -21.96
N GLN A 221 1.75 1.41 -22.93
CA GLN A 221 0.36 1.85 -22.91
C GLN A 221 -0.58 0.65 -23.00
N LEU A 222 -1.25 0.38 -21.89
CA LEU A 222 -2.21 -0.70 -21.75
C LEU A 222 -3.61 -0.09 -21.85
N GLY A 223 -4.40 -0.57 -22.80
CA GLY A 223 -5.81 -0.24 -22.89
C GLY A 223 -6.63 -0.98 -21.84
N ARG A 224 -7.96 -0.93 -22.01
CA ARG A 224 -8.91 -1.48 -21.03
C ARG A 224 -8.83 -3.00 -20.94
N SER A 225 -9.21 -3.53 -19.77
CA SER A 225 -9.36 -4.97 -19.55
C SER A 225 -8.06 -5.74 -19.84
N THR A 226 -6.91 -5.15 -19.51
CA THR A 226 -5.59 -5.81 -19.66
C THR A 226 -5.18 -6.41 -18.32
N TYR A 227 -5.27 -7.74 -18.21
CA TYR A 227 -5.05 -8.45 -16.96
C TYR A 227 -3.63 -9.04 -16.86
N PHE A 228 -3.23 -9.45 -15.66
CA PHE A 228 -1.99 -10.19 -15.37
C PHE A 228 -0.71 -9.59 -15.99
N VAL A 229 -0.56 -8.27 -15.87
CA VAL A 229 0.64 -7.57 -16.35
C VAL A 229 1.65 -7.42 -15.22
N THR A 230 2.87 -7.91 -15.43
CA THR A 230 4.00 -7.72 -14.51
C THR A 230 5.06 -6.84 -15.18
N ILE A 231 5.40 -5.72 -14.54
CA ILE A 231 6.47 -4.83 -14.95
C ILE A 231 7.43 -4.73 -13.78
N CYS A 232 8.57 -5.42 -13.84
CA CYS A 232 9.54 -5.38 -12.74
C CYS A 232 11.00 -5.41 -13.16
N PHE A 233 11.86 -4.91 -12.27
CA PHE A 233 13.31 -4.83 -12.47
C PHE A 233 13.72 -4.04 -13.73
N ASN A 234 12.87 -3.13 -14.21
CA ASN A 234 13.19 -2.29 -15.37
C ASN A 234 13.78 -0.95 -14.93
N ASN A 235 14.60 -0.36 -15.78
CA ASN A 235 15.03 1.02 -15.66
C ASN A 235 14.37 1.89 -16.75
N PHE A 236 13.49 2.80 -16.33
CA PHE A 236 12.80 3.74 -17.19
C PHE A 236 13.53 5.09 -17.20
N THR A 237 14.13 5.46 -18.33
CA THR A 237 14.93 6.71 -18.46
C THR A 237 14.49 7.55 -19.64
N TYR A 238 14.39 8.87 -19.51
CA TYR A 238 14.12 9.80 -20.61
C TYR A 238 12.84 9.55 -21.42
N ASN A 239 11.82 8.93 -20.83
CA ASN A 239 10.50 8.84 -21.45
C ASN A 239 9.67 10.08 -21.10
N VAL A 240 8.72 10.44 -21.97
CA VAL A 240 7.73 11.48 -21.65
C VAL A 240 6.72 10.97 -20.63
N GLY A 241 6.23 9.74 -20.80
CA GLY A 241 5.54 8.97 -19.76
C GLY A 241 6.04 7.52 -19.78
N ASP A 242 5.99 6.80 -18.67
CA ASP A 242 6.54 5.44 -18.63
C ASP A 242 5.43 4.41 -18.83
N ILE A 243 4.41 4.46 -17.99
CA ILE A 243 3.35 3.45 -17.96
C ILE A 243 2.00 4.16 -17.92
N LYS A 244 1.12 3.81 -18.85
CA LYS A 244 -0.30 4.13 -18.79
C LYS A 244 -1.09 2.84 -18.81
N PHE A 245 -2.07 2.71 -17.93
CA PHE A 245 -3.08 1.66 -18.04
C PHE A 245 -4.49 2.21 -17.87
N ASP A 246 -5.42 1.65 -18.65
CA ASP A 246 -6.84 2.00 -18.62
C ASP A 246 -7.62 1.08 -17.66
N ARG A 247 -8.94 1.28 -17.60
CA ARG A 247 -9.87 0.60 -16.67
C ARG A 247 -9.82 -0.92 -16.74
N TYR A 248 -10.21 -1.58 -15.66
CA TYR A 248 -10.31 -3.04 -15.55
C TYR A 248 -8.99 -3.76 -15.82
N SER A 249 -7.88 -3.10 -15.57
CA SER A 249 -6.56 -3.71 -15.77
C SER A 249 -6.06 -4.29 -14.44
N GLU A 250 -5.29 -5.37 -14.52
CA GLU A 250 -4.61 -5.97 -13.37
C GLU A 250 -3.10 -5.90 -13.59
N LEU A 251 -2.45 -5.08 -12.78
CA LEU A 251 -1.02 -4.81 -12.92
C LEU A 251 -0.27 -5.02 -11.62
N GLU A 252 0.94 -5.54 -11.75
CA GLU A 252 1.96 -5.52 -10.72
C GLU A 252 3.19 -4.77 -11.26
N VAL A 253 3.46 -3.59 -10.69
CA VAL A 253 4.61 -2.75 -11.06
C VAL A 253 5.54 -2.68 -9.86
N TYR A 254 6.68 -3.39 -9.91
CA TYR A 254 7.57 -3.43 -8.75
C TYR A 254 9.06 -3.50 -9.03
N ALA A 255 9.87 -3.08 -8.06
CA ALA A 255 11.33 -3.09 -8.16
C ALA A 255 11.88 -2.42 -9.44
N ASN A 256 11.16 -1.42 -9.97
CA ASN A 256 11.62 -0.63 -11.11
C ASN A 256 12.31 0.64 -10.64
N GLN A 257 13.20 1.14 -11.48
CA GLN A 257 13.81 2.45 -11.32
C GLN A 257 13.20 3.41 -12.35
N PHE A 258 12.64 4.51 -11.89
CA PHE A 258 12.11 5.58 -12.73
C PHE A 258 13.04 6.77 -12.63
N GLN A 259 13.94 6.91 -13.60
CA GLN A 259 14.93 7.99 -13.64
C GLN A 259 14.62 8.97 -14.77
N TRP A 260 15.06 10.22 -14.59
CA TRP A 260 15.19 11.20 -15.68
C TRP A 260 13.97 11.30 -16.60
N CYS A 261 12.89 11.95 -16.19
CA CYS A 261 11.85 12.28 -17.16
C CYS A 261 12.44 13.20 -18.26
N ALA A 262 12.12 12.91 -19.51
CA ALA A 262 12.43 13.85 -20.57
C ALA A 262 11.48 15.03 -20.41
N ALA A 263 11.95 16.15 -19.85
CA ALA A 263 11.19 17.38 -20.04
C ALA A 263 11.11 17.61 -21.55
N ASN A 264 9.89 17.76 -22.06
CA ASN A 264 9.72 18.49 -23.29
C ASN A 264 10.26 19.87 -22.99
N ARG A 265 11.39 20.23 -23.60
CA ARG A 265 11.94 21.58 -23.49
C ARG A 265 10.79 22.49 -23.92
N ALA A 266 10.31 23.33 -23.01
CA ALA A 266 9.48 24.45 -23.39
C ALA A 266 10.34 25.28 -24.35
N THR A 267 10.09 25.14 -25.65
CA THR A 267 10.15 26.32 -26.49
C THR A 267 9.01 27.22 -26.02
N ASP A 268 9.18 28.54 -26.07
CA ASP A 268 8.28 29.51 -25.41
C ASP A 268 6.79 29.39 -25.81
N ASP A 269 6.46 28.58 -26.83
CA ASP A 269 5.12 28.41 -27.40
C ASP A 269 4.47 27.02 -27.16
N VAL A 270 5.15 26.03 -26.55
CA VAL A 270 4.57 24.68 -26.35
C VAL A 270 4.49 24.33 -24.86
N PRO A 271 3.28 24.14 -24.29
CA PRO A 271 3.12 23.69 -22.91
C PRO A 271 3.89 22.39 -22.68
N VAL A 272 4.71 22.35 -21.63
CA VAL A 272 5.35 21.11 -21.17
C VAL A 272 4.25 20.07 -20.98
N GLN A 273 4.33 18.94 -21.71
CA GLN A 273 3.37 17.86 -21.49
C GLN A 273 3.66 17.24 -20.12
N ASP A 274 2.84 17.61 -19.15
CA ASP A 274 2.83 17.09 -17.77
C ASP A 274 2.31 15.65 -17.71
N LYS A 275 2.95 14.73 -18.43
CA LYS A 275 2.62 13.31 -18.31
C LYS A 275 3.21 12.78 -17.00
N PRO A 276 2.42 12.07 -16.19
CA PRO A 276 2.95 11.33 -15.06
C PRO A 276 3.86 10.18 -15.50
N ARG A 277 4.69 9.70 -14.57
CA ARG A 277 5.49 8.50 -14.80
C ARG A 277 4.57 7.28 -14.93
N ILE A 278 3.64 7.14 -13.98
CA ILE A 278 2.57 6.14 -14.01
C ILE A 278 1.21 6.83 -14.05
N TYR A 279 0.44 6.56 -15.10
CA TYR A 279 -0.98 6.92 -15.19
C TYR A 279 -1.86 5.69 -14.99
N ALA A 280 -2.69 5.73 -13.95
CA ALA A 280 -3.62 4.70 -13.57
C ALA A 280 -5.06 5.20 -13.78
N ALA A 281 -5.76 4.72 -14.81
CA ALA A 281 -7.21 4.90 -14.84
C ALA A 281 -7.84 4.00 -13.76
N GLY A 282 -8.83 4.53 -13.03
CA GLY A 282 -9.50 3.81 -11.95
C GLY A 282 -10.28 2.56 -12.41
N SER A 283 -10.83 1.83 -11.44
CA SER A 283 -11.49 0.53 -11.64
C SER A 283 -10.55 -0.62 -12.04
N SER A 284 -9.31 -0.58 -11.55
CA SER A 284 -8.24 -1.57 -11.81
C SER A 284 -7.75 -2.16 -10.49
N ALA A 285 -7.35 -3.44 -10.48
CA ALA A 285 -6.73 -4.08 -9.32
C ALA A 285 -5.21 -4.09 -9.54
N THR A 286 -4.55 -3.04 -9.05
CA THR A 286 -3.15 -2.74 -9.35
C THR A 286 -2.32 -2.60 -8.08
N SER A 287 -1.15 -3.20 -8.07
CA SER A 287 -0.12 -2.96 -7.06
C SER A 287 1.11 -2.28 -7.66
N ILE A 288 1.54 -1.18 -7.04
CA ILE A 288 2.74 -0.42 -7.36
C ILE A 288 3.62 -0.45 -6.12
N HIS A 289 4.70 -1.25 -6.13
CA HIS A 289 5.47 -1.45 -4.91
C HIS A 289 6.98 -1.59 -5.10
N GLU A 290 7.76 -1.23 -4.09
CA GLU A 290 9.23 -1.39 -4.11
C GLU A 290 9.92 -0.67 -5.29
N ASN A 291 9.29 0.35 -5.88
CA ASN A 291 9.89 1.13 -6.96
C ASN A 291 10.69 2.32 -6.41
N ASP A 292 11.67 2.78 -7.18
CA ASP A 292 12.45 3.98 -6.89
C ASP A 292 12.18 5.06 -7.94
N PHE A 293 11.53 6.15 -7.53
CA PHE A 293 11.24 7.31 -8.36
C PHE A 293 12.28 8.39 -8.08
N GLU A 294 13.31 8.47 -8.92
CA GLU A 294 14.40 9.44 -8.78
C GLU A 294 14.37 10.45 -9.92
N LEU A 295 14.14 11.72 -9.59
CA LEU A 295 14.21 12.78 -10.58
C LEU A 295 15.63 13.34 -10.67
N ASN A 296 16.60 12.64 -11.23
CA ASN A 296 17.96 13.20 -11.33
C ASN A 296 18.07 14.28 -12.44
N TRP A 297 17.21 15.30 -12.37
CA TRP A 297 17.15 16.45 -13.26
C TRP A 297 18.38 17.32 -13.03
N HIS A 298 19.22 17.42 -14.07
CA HIS A 298 20.31 18.38 -14.05
C HIS A 298 19.74 19.80 -14.08
N SER A 299 19.98 20.55 -13.01
CA SER A 299 19.58 21.94 -12.73
C SER A 299 19.85 22.97 -13.86
N ASN A 300 20.52 22.59 -14.95
CA ASN A 300 20.91 23.47 -16.04
C ASN A 300 19.84 23.64 -17.15
N ARG A 301 18.61 23.11 -16.99
CA ARG A 301 17.60 23.09 -18.08
C ARG A 301 16.28 23.84 -17.83
N GLY A 302 16.18 24.60 -16.74
CA GLY A 302 15.25 25.74 -16.63
C GLY A 302 13.78 25.48 -16.28
N VAL A 303 13.20 24.31 -16.59
CA VAL A 303 11.83 23.94 -16.16
C VAL A 303 11.78 22.44 -15.87
N ALA A 304 11.56 22.06 -14.62
CA ALA A 304 11.37 20.65 -14.25
C ALA A 304 9.94 20.20 -14.59
N PRO A 305 9.70 18.93 -14.95
CA PRO A 305 8.36 18.47 -15.32
C PRO A 305 7.39 18.52 -14.13
N ALA A 306 6.22 19.14 -14.32
CA ALA A 306 5.25 19.36 -13.26
C ALA A 306 4.27 18.18 -13.07
N GLY A 307 4.25 17.23 -14.01
CA GLY A 307 3.47 15.99 -13.90
C GLY A 307 3.88 15.14 -12.68
N PRO A 308 2.92 14.48 -11.99
CA PRO A 308 3.22 13.72 -10.78
C PRO A 308 3.94 12.40 -11.06
N ASP A 309 4.52 11.77 -10.04
CA ASP A 309 5.10 10.43 -10.23
C ASP A 309 4.00 9.41 -10.52
N ILE A 310 2.93 9.42 -9.72
CA ILE A 310 1.75 8.58 -9.93
C ILE A 310 0.51 9.45 -10.03
N HIS A 311 -0.25 9.29 -11.12
CA HIS A 311 -1.56 9.90 -11.30
C HIS A 311 -2.64 8.81 -11.33
N ILE A 312 -3.57 8.87 -10.39
CA ILE A 312 -4.78 8.04 -10.37
C ILE A 312 -5.96 8.86 -10.87
N SER A 313 -6.60 8.40 -11.94
CA SER A 313 -7.78 9.05 -12.51
C SER A 313 -9.01 8.14 -12.44
N PRO A 314 -9.83 8.24 -11.37
CA PRO A 314 -11.00 7.39 -11.19
C PRO A 314 -12.07 7.60 -12.26
N LYS A 315 -12.81 6.52 -12.56
CA LYS A 315 -13.82 6.45 -13.63
C LYS A 315 -15.15 5.96 -13.08
N VAL A 316 -16.24 6.27 -13.77
CA VAL A 316 -17.64 6.04 -13.34
C VAL A 316 -18.00 4.57 -13.07
N ASP A 317 -17.24 3.59 -13.56
CA ASP A 317 -17.73 2.21 -13.76
C ASP A 317 -17.01 1.12 -12.96
N GLY A 318 -16.46 1.35 -11.76
CA GLY A 318 -16.08 0.18 -10.96
C GLY A 318 -15.20 0.32 -9.72
N ASP A 319 -15.33 -0.70 -8.89
CA ASP A 319 -14.58 -0.99 -7.67
C ASP A 319 -13.17 -1.50 -8.01
N GLY A 320 -12.24 -0.58 -8.24
CA GLY A 320 -10.81 -0.91 -8.37
C GLY A 320 -10.11 -0.91 -7.01
N TYR A 321 -8.96 -1.56 -6.92
CA TYR A 321 -8.06 -1.49 -5.76
C TYR A 321 -6.68 -1.04 -6.24
N ILE A 322 -6.21 0.11 -5.78
CA ILE A 322 -4.87 0.59 -6.12
C ILE A 322 -4.03 0.61 -4.85
N LEU A 323 -3.04 -0.27 -4.80
CA LEU A 323 -2.12 -0.42 -3.68
C LEU A 323 -0.75 0.16 -4.04
N ILE A 324 -0.35 1.24 -3.40
CA ILE A 324 0.95 1.91 -3.55
C ILE A 324 1.73 1.69 -2.27
N ARG A 325 2.74 0.82 -2.29
CA ARG A 325 3.47 0.47 -1.05
C ARG A 325 4.97 0.31 -1.17
N HIS A 326 5.70 0.64 -0.11
CA HIS A 326 7.16 0.44 -0.05
C HIS A 326 7.94 1.08 -1.21
N ASN A 327 7.40 2.10 -1.87
CA ASN A 327 8.12 2.84 -2.90
C ASN A 327 8.98 3.93 -2.26
N LYS A 328 10.09 4.28 -2.91
CA LYS A 328 10.87 5.48 -2.64
C LYS A 328 10.52 6.55 -3.66
N PHE A 329 10.13 7.73 -3.19
CA PHE A 329 9.95 8.93 -3.99
C PHE A 329 11.06 9.91 -3.61
N GLY A 330 12.08 10.03 -4.46
CA GLY A 330 13.24 10.88 -4.26
C GLY A 330 12.96 12.36 -4.53
N GLY A 331 13.69 13.25 -3.86
CA GLY A 331 13.61 14.71 -4.03
C GLY A 331 14.76 15.29 -4.85
N GLU A 332 15.66 14.44 -5.34
CA GLU A 332 16.72 14.85 -6.25
C GLU A 332 16.09 15.57 -7.45
N GLY A 333 16.67 16.70 -7.89
CA GLY A 333 16.28 17.44 -9.10
C GLY A 333 14.83 17.93 -9.21
N ASP A 334 14.03 17.82 -8.15
CA ASP A 334 12.59 18.05 -8.18
C ASP A 334 12.17 19.52 -8.41
N ASP A 335 10.88 19.75 -8.63
CA ASP A 335 10.26 21.07 -8.67
C ASP A 335 9.36 21.28 -7.44
N ALA A 336 9.31 22.51 -6.91
CA ALA A 336 8.43 22.84 -5.79
C ALA A 336 6.93 22.65 -6.14
N GLY A 337 6.55 22.75 -7.42
CA GLY A 337 5.19 22.54 -7.91
C GLY A 337 4.83 21.08 -8.21
N ARG A 338 5.81 20.17 -8.27
CA ARG A 338 5.55 18.75 -8.58
C ARG A 338 5.00 18.04 -7.35
N VAL A 339 3.96 17.23 -7.54
CA VAL A 339 3.40 16.35 -6.50
C VAL A 339 3.81 14.90 -6.75
N LYS A 340 3.97 14.10 -5.70
CA LYS A 340 4.38 12.70 -5.83
C LYS A 340 3.22 11.83 -6.29
N ILE A 341 2.07 11.98 -5.63
CA ILE A 341 0.85 11.26 -5.97
C ILE A 341 -0.28 12.27 -6.19
N ARG A 342 -1.00 12.14 -7.31
CA ARG A 342 -2.21 12.90 -7.59
C ARG A 342 -3.40 11.97 -7.78
N VAL A 343 -4.51 12.28 -7.13
CA VAL A 343 -5.81 11.63 -7.37
C VAL A 343 -6.77 12.66 -7.94
N GLU A 344 -7.12 12.50 -9.22
CA GLU A 344 -7.96 13.45 -9.95
C GLU A 344 -8.81 12.74 -11.01
N ALA A 345 -10.13 12.79 -10.84
CA ALA A 345 -11.07 12.31 -11.84
C ALA A 345 -11.04 13.22 -13.06
N ARG A 346 -10.71 12.66 -14.23
CA ARG A 346 -10.77 13.36 -15.51
C ARG A 346 -11.54 12.55 -16.53
N ASP A 347 -12.19 13.23 -17.46
CA ASP A 347 -12.74 12.62 -18.67
C ASP A 347 -11.61 12.40 -19.69
N ASP A 348 -11.50 11.21 -20.28
CA ASP A 348 -10.36 10.90 -21.18
C ASP A 348 -10.43 11.64 -22.51
N ALA A 349 -11.64 12.01 -22.96
CA ALA A 349 -11.84 12.65 -24.25
C ALA A 349 -11.59 14.16 -24.18
N THR A 350 -12.05 14.81 -23.11
CA THR A 350 -12.00 16.26 -22.93
C THR A 350 -10.89 16.71 -21.98
N GLY A 351 -10.35 15.81 -21.17
CA GLY A 351 -9.42 16.13 -20.09
C GLY A 351 -10.05 16.93 -18.93
N ALA A 352 -11.36 17.22 -19.00
CA ALA A 352 -12.07 17.99 -17.98
C ALA A 352 -12.20 17.20 -16.68
N ARG A 353 -12.22 17.90 -15.53
CA ARG A 353 -12.49 17.28 -14.24
C ARG A 353 -13.90 16.70 -14.21
N THR A 354 -14.05 15.53 -13.59
CA THR A 354 -15.35 14.89 -13.37
C THR A 354 -15.61 14.69 -11.87
N SER A 355 -16.83 14.30 -11.51
CA SER A 355 -17.25 14.07 -10.12
C SER A 355 -17.07 12.61 -9.66
N ASN A 356 -16.27 11.81 -10.36
CA ASN A 356 -16.13 10.37 -10.06
C ASN A 356 -15.40 10.18 -8.74
N VAL A 357 -15.84 9.29 -7.86
CA VAL A 357 -15.15 9.01 -6.59
C VAL A 357 -13.97 8.06 -6.83
N ALA A 358 -12.84 8.29 -6.14
CA ALA A 358 -11.74 7.33 -6.08
C ALA A 358 -11.91 6.43 -4.85
N GLU A 359 -12.02 5.12 -5.06
CA GLU A 359 -12.24 4.16 -3.96
C GLU A 359 -11.09 3.18 -3.82
N ASN A 360 -10.91 2.68 -2.58
CA ASN A 360 -9.94 1.63 -2.24
C ASN A 360 -8.49 1.92 -2.67
N ILE A 361 -8.06 3.17 -2.51
CA ILE A 361 -6.66 3.55 -2.69
C ILE A 361 -5.93 3.36 -1.37
N ARG A 362 -4.84 2.58 -1.39
CA ARG A 362 -3.98 2.39 -0.22
C ARG A 362 -2.58 2.89 -0.53
N VAL A 363 -2.09 3.82 0.27
CA VAL A 363 -0.73 4.38 0.20
C VAL A 363 -0.03 4.02 1.49
N GLU A 364 0.76 2.95 1.50
CA GLU A 364 1.33 2.39 2.74
C GLU A 364 2.83 2.15 2.73
N GLY A 365 3.53 2.49 3.83
CA GLY A 365 4.94 2.12 3.98
C GLY A 365 5.89 2.76 2.96
N ASN A 366 5.50 3.84 2.28
CA ASN A 366 6.35 4.51 1.30
C ASN A 366 7.29 5.51 1.97
N THR A 367 8.40 5.81 1.29
CA THR A 367 9.35 6.87 1.68
C THR A 367 9.23 8.02 0.70
N PHE A 368 8.74 9.16 1.18
CA PHE A 368 8.63 10.40 0.42
C PHE A 368 9.72 11.38 0.84
N ILE A 369 10.54 11.79 -0.11
CA ILE A 369 11.57 12.81 0.04
C ILE A 369 11.23 13.93 -0.94
N GLY A 370 10.91 15.09 -0.40
CA GLY A 370 10.65 16.32 -1.14
C GLY A 370 11.84 17.27 -1.09
N MET A 371 11.75 18.33 -1.89
CA MET A 371 12.65 19.47 -1.80
C MET A 371 12.15 20.43 -0.74
N HIS A 372 13.01 20.77 0.22
CA HIS A 372 12.73 21.76 1.26
C HIS A 372 12.11 23.03 0.64
N GLY A 373 10.87 23.36 1.02
CA GLY A 373 10.13 24.47 0.41
C GLY A 373 8.64 24.20 0.33
N GLU A 374 7.94 24.90 -0.57
CA GLU A 374 6.48 24.91 -0.75
C GLU A 374 5.89 23.62 -1.36
N GLN A 375 6.68 22.54 -1.46
CA GLN A 375 6.26 21.34 -2.15
C GLN A 375 5.11 20.59 -1.45
N THR A 376 4.17 20.12 -2.27
CA THR A 376 3.07 19.23 -1.88
C THR A 376 3.43 17.78 -2.18
N CYS A 377 3.26 16.86 -1.23
CA CYS A 377 3.53 15.44 -1.44
C CYS A 377 2.38 14.73 -2.17
N ILE A 378 1.18 14.73 -1.59
CA ILE A 378 -0.01 14.07 -2.13
C ILE A 378 -1.06 15.14 -2.45
N GLU A 379 -1.68 15.07 -3.63
CA GLU A 379 -2.76 15.97 -4.04
C GLU A 379 -4.05 15.19 -4.28
N LEU A 380 -5.12 15.58 -3.57
CA LEU A 380 -6.45 14.98 -3.68
C LEU A 380 -7.41 16.03 -4.25
N LEU A 381 -7.85 15.80 -5.49
CA LEU A 381 -8.73 16.73 -6.24
C LEU A 381 -10.14 16.17 -6.42
N THR A 382 -10.39 15.00 -5.85
CA THR A 382 -11.58 14.19 -6.09
C THR A 382 -11.91 13.40 -4.84
N PRO A 383 -13.19 13.25 -4.45
CA PRO A 383 -13.59 12.51 -3.25
C PRO A 383 -12.96 11.13 -3.17
N LEU A 384 -12.55 10.75 -1.95
CA LEU A 384 -12.07 9.41 -1.63
C LEU A 384 -13.14 8.60 -0.91
N GLY A 385 -13.21 7.30 -1.19
CA GLY A 385 -13.95 6.33 -0.40
C GLY A 385 -13.05 5.16 0.02
N GLN A 386 -13.19 4.68 1.26
CA GLN A 386 -12.52 3.47 1.75
C GLN A 386 -10.99 3.44 1.52
N SER A 387 -10.34 4.60 1.53
CA SER A 387 -8.93 4.76 1.20
C SER A 387 -8.06 4.94 2.44
N SER A 388 -6.77 4.65 2.35
CA SER A 388 -5.85 4.76 3.48
C SER A 388 -4.50 5.33 3.09
N VAL A 389 -3.93 6.16 3.96
CA VAL A 389 -2.55 6.65 3.88
C VAL A 389 -1.88 6.32 5.21
N SER A 390 -1.08 5.26 5.26
CA SER A 390 -0.54 4.75 6.52
C SER A 390 0.93 4.35 6.49
N ASP A 391 1.59 4.39 7.64
CA ASP A 391 2.97 3.89 7.81
C ASP A 391 4.02 4.53 6.86
N ASN A 392 3.72 5.67 6.25
CA ASN A 392 4.64 6.34 5.34
C ASN A 392 5.64 7.21 6.10
N TYR A 393 6.80 7.43 5.49
CA TYR A 393 7.81 8.38 5.96
C TYR A 393 7.85 9.59 5.04
N PHE A 394 7.61 10.79 5.57
CA PHE A 394 7.65 12.04 4.83
C PHE A 394 8.83 12.91 5.28
N SER A 395 9.58 13.46 4.33
CA SER A 395 10.65 14.41 4.60
C SER A 395 10.70 15.51 3.55
N GLY A 396 10.88 16.76 3.97
CA GLY A 396 11.17 17.86 3.05
C GLY A 396 9.97 18.48 2.32
N PHE A 397 8.74 18.32 2.80
CA PHE A 397 7.54 18.94 2.21
C PHE A 397 7.01 20.11 3.04
N ALA A 398 6.32 21.06 2.41
CA ALA A 398 5.49 22.05 3.13
C ALA A 398 4.09 21.50 3.41
N THR A 399 3.56 20.66 2.52
CA THR A 399 2.22 20.08 2.63
C THR A 399 2.30 18.58 2.38
N LEU A 400 1.82 17.76 3.33
CA LEU A 400 1.78 16.31 3.13
C LEU A 400 0.62 15.92 2.22
N VAL A 401 -0.58 16.38 2.55
CA VAL A 401 -1.79 16.13 1.76
C VAL A 401 -2.46 17.44 1.43
N HIS A 402 -2.41 17.81 0.16
CA HIS A 402 -3.18 18.91 -0.38
C HIS A 402 -4.55 18.39 -0.81
N ASP A 403 -5.48 18.48 0.12
CA ASP A 403 -6.85 18.03 -0.07
C ASP A 403 -7.73 19.21 -0.50
N ARG A 404 -8.18 19.15 -1.76
CA ARG A 404 -9.09 20.11 -2.43
C ARG A 404 -10.32 19.39 -2.99
N GLN A 405 -10.77 18.33 -2.33
CA GLN A 405 -12.00 17.65 -2.72
C GLN A 405 -13.20 18.60 -2.66
N GLU A 406 -14.08 18.54 -3.67
CA GLU A 406 -15.31 19.33 -3.69
C GLU A 406 -16.34 18.75 -2.69
N LEU A 407 -16.96 19.63 -1.90
CA LEU A 407 -17.77 19.22 -0.74
C LEU A 407 -19.15 18.66 -1.10
N SER A 408 -19.70 19.11 -2.23
CA SER A 408 -21.02 18.71 -2.71
C SER A 408 -21.11 17.22 -3.07
N SER A 409 -19.98 16.57 -3.35
CA SER A 409 -19.90 15.16 -3.75
C SER A 409 -19.55 14.19 -2.62
N LEU A 410 -19.25 14.68 -1.41
CA LEU A 410 -18.99 13.85 -0.22
C LEU A 410 -20.28 13.36 0.47
N ALA A 411 -21.45 13.86 0.10
CA ALA A 411 -22.71 13.61 0.80
C ALA A 411 -23.25 12.17 0.66
N GLU A 412 -22.77 11.39 -0.33
CA GLU A 412 -23.38 10.11 -0.70
C GLU A 412 -22.61 8.86 -0.25
N LYS A 413 -21.38 8.97 0.27
CA LYS A 413 -20.59 7.79 0.69
C LYS A 413 -19.93 7.99 2.07
N PRO A 414 -20.01 7.00 2.97
CA PRO A 414 -19.47 7.12 4.33
C PRO A 414 -17.95 7.36 4.30
N ASN A 415 -17.50 8.36 5.07
CA ASN A 415 -16.13 8.84 5.23
C ASN A 415 -15.18 7.80 5.86
N ASN A 416 -14.96 6.65 5.21
CA ASN A 416 -14.10 5.58 5.76
C ASN A 416 -12.62 5.72 5.37
N ASN A 417 -12.14 6.95 5.12
CA ASN A 417 -10.74 7.18 4.80
C ASN A 417 -9.89 7.32 6.08
N VAL A 418 -8.69 6.77 6.10
CA VAL A 418 -7.81 6.80 7.29
C VAL A 418 -6.41 7.32 6.96
N PHE A 419 -5.87 8.15 7.86
CA PHE A 419 -4.50 8.65 7.83
C PHE A 419 -3.84 8.35 9.17
N VAL A 420 -3.00 7.31 9.25
CA VAL A 420 -2.51 6.76 10.53
C VAL A 420 -1.07 6.27 10.47
N SER A 421 -0.37 6.22 11.61
CA SER A 421 0.99 5.66 11.72
C SER A 421 2.07 6.30 10.84
N ASN A 422 1.80 7.45 10.23
CA ASN A 422 2.76 8.14 9.39
C ASN A 422 3.85 8.82 10.23
N ARG A 423 5.05 8.97 9.65
CA ARG A 423 6.20 9.63 10.28
C ARG A 423 6.62 10.83 9.45
N VAL A 424 6.92 11.93 10.11
CA VAL A 424 7.44 13.13 9.44
C VAL A 424 8.81 13.47 10.01
N TYR A 425 9.74 13.76 9.11
CA TYR A 425 11.03 14.34 9.43
C TYR A 425 11.12 15.73 8.79
N TYR A 426 11.39 16.75 9.60
CA TYR A 426 11.63 18.11 9.12
C TYR A 426 12.91 18.65 9.76
N VAL A 427 13.79 19.22 8.93
CA VAL A 427 15.09 19.74 9.37
C VAL A 427 14.95 21.22 9.67
N SER A 428 15.36 21.67 10.85
CA SER A 428 15.56 23.10 11.12
C SER A 428 16.87 23.54 10.47
N THR A 429 16.81 24.45 9.49
CA THR A 429 18.01 25.15 9.04
C THR A 429 18.22 26.39 9.92
N ALA A 430 19.48 26.79 10.13
CA ALA A 430 19.82 27.93 10.99
C ALA A 430 19.28 29.29 10.49
N ALA A 431 18.77 29.37 9.26
CA ALA A 431 18.31 30.60 8.60
C ALA A 431 16.79 30.83 8.67
N SER A 432 15.97 29.87 9.14
CA SER A 432 14.53 30.07 9.34
C SER A 432 13.98 29.14 10.41
N PRO A 433 13.07 29.62 11.28
CA PRO A 433 12.46 28.77 12.29
C PRO A 433 11.74 27.60 11.59
N PRO A 434 11.91 26.35 12.09
CA PRO A 434 11.30 25.18 11.48
C PRO A 434 9.80 25.36 11.44
N ARG A 435 9.23 25.45 10.23
CA ARG A 435 7.79 25.37 10.04
C ARG A 435 7.46 23.89 9.85
N PRO A 436 6.73 23.26 10.78
CA PRO A 436 6.24 21.91 10.54
C PRO A 436 5.36 21.93 9.27
N PRO A 437 5.33 20.83 8.49
CA PRO A 437 4.45 20.76 7.34
C PRO A 437 2.99 20.84 7.75
N VAL A 438 2.17 21.41 6.87
CA VAL A 438 0.73 21.27 6.92
C VAL A 438 0.40 19.82 6.57
N VAL A 439 -0.21 19.09 7.51
CA VAL A 439 -0.61 17.70 7.27
C VAL A 439 -1.71 17.64 6.22
N PHE A 440 -2.78 18.44 6.40
CA PHE A 440 -3.89 18.58 5.46
C PHE A 440 -4.24 20.05 5.21
N THR A 441 -4.44 20.44 3.96
CA THR A 441 -4.87 21.81 3.62
C THR A 441 -6.31 22.14 4.03
N ASN A 442 -7.16 21.12 4.18
CA ASN A 442 -8.56 21.27 4.59
C ASN A 442 -8.83 20.69 6.00
N GLY A 443 -7.77 20.41 6.79
CA GLY A 443 -7.91 19.81 8.12
C GLY A 443 -8.26 18.32 8.16
N GLY A 444 -8.12 17.59 7.03
CA GLY A 444 -8.36 16.15 6.95
C GLY A 444 -9.83 15.80 6.69
N ARG A 445 -10.60 16.76 6.15
CA ARG A 445 -12.01 16.57 5.84
C ARG A 445 -12.18 15.46 4.80
N GLY A 446 -13.03 14.48 5.10
CA GLY A 446 -13.19 13.25 4.31
C GLY A 446 -12.49 12.03 4.91
N PHE A 447 -11.67 12.21 5.96
CA PHE A 447 -11.06 11.11 6.72
C PHE A 447 -11.78 10.88 8.05
N SER A 448 -12.15 9.63 8.34
CA SER A 448 -12.72 9.26 9.65
C SER A 448 -11.67 9.24 10.75
N VAL A 449 -10.41 8.96 10.38
CA VAL A 449 -9.29 8.90 11.33
C VAL A 449 -8.11 9.67 10.76
N VAL A 450 -7.62 10.65 11.51
CA VAL A 450 -6.38 11.37 11.23
C VAL A 450 -5.52 11.34 12.49
N GLU A 451 -4.42 10.61 12.45
CA GLU A 451 -3.36 10.68 13.46
C GLU A 451 -2.39 11.79 13.07
N ASP A 452 -2.12 12.71 13.99
CA ASP A 452 -1.13 13.77 13.77
C ASP A 452 0.29 13.17 13.79
N PRO A 453 1.00 13.12 12.64
CA PRO A 453 2.32 12.52 12.58
C PRO A 453 3.41 13.43 13.18
N LEU A 454 3.07 14.67 13.55
CA LEU A 454 3.95 15.62 14.21
C LEU A 454 3.89 15.54 15.74
N ALA A 455 2.91 14.82 16.29
CA ALA A 455 2.86 14.56 17.73
C ALA A 455 4.14 13.82 18.15
N SER A 456 4.88 14.39 19.11
CA SER A 456 6.17 13.87 19.57
C SER A 456 6.11 12.36 19.85
N ILE A 457 7.18 11.62 19.54
CA ILE A 457 7.31 10.17 19.76
C ILE A 457 6.93 9.75 21.19
N ASP A 458 7.08 10.63 22.19
CA ASP A 458 6.69 10.41 23.59
C ASP A 458 5.17 10.55 23.88
N ALA A 459 4.36 10.97 22.91
CA ALA A 459 2.90 11.10 23.03
C ALA A 459 2.12 10.02 22.26
N ARG A 460 2.80 9.03 21.67
CA ARG A 460 2.18 7.90 20.95
C ARG A 460 1.51 6.92 21.92
N GLN A 461 0.40 7.33 22.52
CA GLN A 461 -0.70 6.47 22.93
C GLN A 461 -1.73 7.32 23.66
N ARG A 462 -2.63 7.95 22.90
CA ARG A 462 -4.06 7.88 23.20
C ARG A 462 -4.79 7.86 21.87
N TRP A 463 -5.72 6.92 21.69
CA TRP A 463 -6.83 7.01 20.75
C TRP A 463 -7.73 8.22 21.13
N ARG A 464 -7.14 9.41 21.13
CA ARG A 464 -7.85 10.65 21.29
C ARG A 464 -8.18 11.09 19.88
N PRO A 465 -9.47 11.23 19.54
CA PRO A 465 -9.83 12.00 18.38
C PRO A 465 -9.12 13.35 18.46
N VAL A 466 -8.36 13.69 17.43
CA VAL A 466 -7.67 14.98 17.37
C VAL A 466 -8.74 16.06 17.35
N ARG A 467 -8.50 17.16 18.08
CA ARG A 467 -9.33 18.36 17.96
C ARG A 467 -9.17 18.87 16.54
N HIS A 468 -10.20 18.74 15.71
CA HIS A 468 -10.23 19.44 14.43
C HIS A 468 -10.31 20.95 14.72
N GLU A 469 -9.21 21.67 14.53
CA GLU A 469 -9.12 23.13 14.70
C GLU A 469 -9.56 23.88 13.42
N ALA A 470 -10.66 23.46 12.79
CA ALA A 470 -11.39 24.39 11.94
C ALA A 470 -12.28 25.23 12.87
N ALA A 471 -12.09 26.55 12.92
CA ALA A 471 -12.93 27.48 13.70
C ALA A 471 -14.44 27.38 13.38
N GLU A 472 -14.77 26.64 12.31
CA GLU A 472 -16.10 26.43 11.77
C GLU A 472 -16.76 25.14 12.29
N LEU A 473 -15.98 24.15 12.77
CA LEU A 473 -16.53 22.90 13.29
C LEU A 473 -16.97 23.08 14.74
N ARG A 474 -18.28 23.00 14.97
CA ARG A 474 -18.89 23.13 16.30
C ARG A 474 -20.02 22.13 16.48
N ASN A 475 -20.14 21.61 17.70
CA ASN A 475 -21.35 20.92 18.09
C ASN A 475 -22.47 21.95 18.28
N ARG A 476 -23.46 21.88 17.40
CA ARG A 476 -24.65 22.73 17.34
C ARG A 476 -25.69 22.33 18.37
N LEU A 477 -25.51 21.22 19.11
CA LEU A 477 -26.36 20.89 20.26
C LEU A 477 -25.93 21.65 21.51
N PRO A 478 -26.78 22.55 22.03
CA PRO A 478 -26.53 23.13 23.33
C PRO A 478 -26.64 22.05 24.42
N ASP A 479 -25.73 22.09 25.39
CA ASP A 479 -25.72 21.19 26.55
C ASP A 479 -25.75 19.69 26.22
N SER A 480 -24.87 19.26 25.32
CA SER A 480 -24.76 17.86 24.89
C SER A 480 -24.29 16.90 25.99
N GLU A 481 -23.64 17.43 27.02
CA GLU A 481 -23.05 16.72 28.15
C GLU A 481 -23.98 16.63 29.35
N GLY A 482 -25.07 17.40 29.35
CA GLY A 482 -25.98 17.52 30.48
C GLY A 482 -27.31 16.82 30.27
N LEU A 483 -27.84 16.86 29.03
CA LEU A 483 -29.22 16.42 28.71
C LEU A 483 -30.24 16.85 29.78
N SER A 484 -30.05 18.04 30.37
CA SER A 484 -30.70 18.46 31.62
C SER A 484 -31.54 19.74 31.48
N GLY A 485 -32.46 19.90 32.44
CA GLY A 485 -33.58 20.84 32.42
C GLY A 485 -33.19 22.31 32.19
N GLY A 486 -33.69 22.84 31.08
CA GLY A 486 -33.55 24.24 30.63
C GLY A 486 -33.27 24.34 29.13
N VAL A 487 -32.52 23.36 28.58
CA VAL A 487 -32.10 23.32 27.17
C VAL A 487 -32.76 22.14 26.44
N TRP A 488 -32.78 20.97 27.08
CA TRP A 488 -33.48 19.80 26.60
C TRP A 488 -34.90 19.79 27.16
N THR A 489 -35.89 19.60 26.28
CA THR A 489 -37.30 19.54 26.64
C THR A 489 -37.82 18.13 26.39
N GLY A 490 -38.36 17.49 27.43
CA GLY A 490 -39.13 16.26 27.30
C GLY A 490 -40.53 16.57 26.79
N VAL A 491 -40.99 15.84 25.77
CA VAL A 491 -42.37 15.91 25.26
C VAL A 491 -43.18 14.80 25.90
N GLY A 492 -44.15 15.18 26.72
CA GLY A 492 -45.05 14.28 27.45
C GLY A 492 -45.72 14.96 28.63
N THR A 493 -46.93 14.54 29.03
CA THR A 493 -47.63 15.06 30.22
C THR A 493 -47.71 13.98 31.29
N GLY A 494 -47.25 14.27 32.51
CA GLY A 494 -47.36 13.33 33.65
C GLY A 494 -46.48 12.10 33.48
N ALA A 495 -47.07 10.90 33.63
CA ALA A 495 -46.36 9.62 33.57
C ALA A 495 -45.79 9.25 32.18
N ASP A 496 -46.19 9.98 31.13
CA ASP A 496 -45.83 9.69 29.74
C ASP A 496 -44.64 10.53 29.24
N GLN A 497 -43.48 10.46 29.92
CA GLN A 497 -42.27 11.21 29.55
C GLN A 497 -41.07 10.29 29.33
N VAL A 498 -40.11 10.75 28.51
CA VAL A 498 -38.76 10.20 28.52
C VAL A 498 -38.07 10.72 29.78
N SER A 499 -37.67 9.82 30.67
CA SER A 499 -36.80 10.19 31.79
C SER A 499 -35.34 10.05 31.39
N VAL A 500 -34.52 11.00 31.84
CA VAL A 500 -33.08 11.06 31.58
C VAL A 500 -32.36 10.88 32.91
N THR A 501 -31.60 9.80 33.03
CA THR A 501 -30.83 9.50 34.25
C THR A 501 -29.34 9.43 33.92
N PRO A 502 -28.45 10.08 34.67
CA PRO A 502 -27.01 9.91 34.49
C PRO A 502 -26.59 8.45 34.62
N ALA A 503 -25.73 7.97 33.72
CA ALA A 503 -25.32 6.57 33.61
C ALA A 503 -23.78 6.40 33.64
N GLY A 504 -23.07 7.35 34.25
CA GLY A 504 -21.60 7.34 34.34
C GLY A 504 -20.93 7.92 33.10
N LEU A 505 -19.80 7.35 32.70
CA LEU A 505 -19.02 7.79 31.54
C LEU A 505 -19.21 6.82 30.35
N GLY A 506 -19.35 7.39 29.16
CA GLY A 506 -19.35 6.65 27.90
C GLY A 506 -17.94 6.47 27.30
N PRO A 507 -17.84 5.90 26.09
CA PRO A 507 -16.57 5.52 25.46
C PRO A 507 -15.55 6.65 25.24
N THR A 508 -16.02 7.90 25.17
CA THR A 508 -15.18 9.08 24.95
C THR A 508 -14.82 9.84 26.23
N ASN A 509 -15.11 9.27 27.41
CA ASN A 509 -15.17 9.97 28.69
C ASN A 509 -16.19 11.12 28.73
N ALA A 510 -17.09 11.20 27.75
CA ALA A 510 -18.27 12.04 27.85
C ALA A 510 -19.28 11.43 28.83
N ASN A 511 -20.14 12.25 29.41
CA ASN A 511 -21.23 11.76 30.25
C ASN A 511 -22.16 10.86 29.44
N ALA A 512 -22.47 9.69 30.01
CA ALA A 512 -23.49 8.80 29.49
C ALA A 512 -24.82 9.03 30.22
N PHE A 513 -25.90 8.84 29.50
CA PHE A 513 -27.27 9.00 29.99
C PHE A 513 -28.10 7.78 29.61
N MET A 514 -28.88 7.29 30.57
CA MET A 514 -29.96 6.35 30.32
C MET A 514 -31.21 7.15 29.96
N LEU A 515 -31.77 6.89 28.79
CA LEU A 515 -33.07 7.39 28.37
C LEU A 515 -34.08 6.28 28.58
N GLU A 516 -35.11 6.54 29.39
CA GLU A 516 -36.17 5.58 29.70
C GLU A 516 -37.53 6.11 29.25
N ARG A 517 -38.23 5.32 28.43
CA ARG A 517 -39.61 5.61 28.02
C ARG A 517 -40.60 5.06 29.04
N ASN A 518 -41.28 5.96 29.77
CA ASN A 518 -42.12 5.59 30.92
C ASN A 518 -43.59 5.23 30.62
N SER A 519 -44.05 5.25 29.35
CA SER A 519 -45.46 5.08 28.97
C SER A 519 -45.82 3.70 28.39
N GLY A 520 -47.01 3.18 28.73
CA GLY A 520 -47.61 1.97 28.15
C GLY A 520 -48.15 2.14 26.72
N PRO A 521 -48.78 1.10 26.13
CA PRO A 521 -49.10 1.04 24.71
C PRO A 521 -50.18 2.07 24.34
N GLY A 522 -49.76 3.16 23.69
CA GLY A 522 -50.63 4.15 23.07
C GLY A 522 -49.95 4.67 21.79
N GLU A 523 -50.72 4.76 20.70
CA GLU A 523 -50.26 4.97 19.31
C GLU A 523 -49.61 6.33 19.01
N ASN A 524 -49.31 7.17 20.00
CA ASN A 524 -48.71 8.47 19.74
C ASN A 524 -47.18 8.38 19.81
N GLY A 525 -46.54 8.31 18.64
CA GLY A 525 -45.10 8.46 18.40
C GLY A 525 -44.55 9.86 18.74
N GLY A 526 -44.99 10.44 19.85
CA GLY A 526 -44.69 11.80 20.30
C GLY A 526 -43.77 11.88 21.52
N ILE A 527 -43.45 10.77 22.18
CA ILE A 527 -42.62 10.78 23.39
C ILE A 527 -41.15 10.82 23.00
N ASN A 528 -40.52 11.98 23.18
CA ASN A 528 -39.13 12.24 22.84
C ASN A 528 -38.51 13.23 23.82
N ILE A 529 -37.18 13.32 23.79
CA ILE A 529 -36.48 14.52 24.23
C ILE A 529 -36.01 15.29 23.00
N PHE A 530 -36.01 16.61 23.09
CA PHE A 530 -35.46 17.45 22.01
C PHE A 530 -34.69 18.65 22.53
N ALA A 531 -33.81 19.16 21.67
CA ALA A 531 -33.12 20.43 21.83
C ALA A 531 -33.19 21.24 20.52
N LEU A 532 -33.12 22.56 20.65
CA LEU A 532 -32.91 23.45 19.51
C LEU A 532 -31.43 23.41 19.11
N ILE A 533 -31.13 23.20 17.82
CA ILE A 533 -29.75 23.29 17.34
C ILE A 533 -29.39 24.74 16.99
N ASP A 534 -28.12 25.11 17.18
CA ASP A 534 -27.57 26.38 16.73
C ASP A 534 -27.60 26.46 15.19
N ARG A 535 -28.34 27.45 14.68
CA ARG A 535 -28.55 27.67 13.24
C ARG A 535 -27.66 28.75 12.63
N THR A 536 -26.78 29.39 13.38
CA THR A 536 -25.87 30.40 12.82
C THR A 536 -25.02 29.75 11.74
N ASN A 537 -25.04 30.30 10.52
CA ASN A 537 -24.35 29.75 9.35
C ASN A 537 -24.62 28.25 9.12
N LEU A 538 -25.85 27.79 9.36
CA LEU A 538 -26.21 26.39 9.11
C LEU A 538 -26.28 26.12 7.61
N GLY A 539 -25.59 25.08 7.16
CA GLY A 539 -25.71 24.59 5.79
C GLY A 539 -27.07 23.93 5.51
N LYS A 540 -27.24 23.41 4.29
CA LYS A 540 -28.43 22.60 3.92
C LYS A 540 -28.38 21.17 4.48
N GLN A 541 -27.32 20.82 5.20
CA GLN A 541 -27.11 19.50 5.78
C GLN A 541 -26.42 19.60 7.14
N VAL A 542 -26.63 18.59 7.98
CA VAL A 542 -25.89 18.36 9.23
C VAL A 542 -25.71 16.87 9.46
N VAL A 543 -24.67 16.51 10.18
CA VAL A 543 -24.46 15.17 10.71
C VAL A 543 -24.87 15.12 12.17
N VAL A 544 -25.75 14.17 12.48
CA VAL A 544 -26.04 13.76 13.86
C VAL A 544 -25.12 12.59 14.18
N SER A 545 -24.36 12.67 15.26
CA SER A 545 -23.54 11.57 15.75
C SER A 545 -23.63 11.38 17.26
N PHE A 546 -23.47 10.13 17.72
CA PHE A 546 -23.50 9.78 19.14
C PHE A 546 -22.98 8.35 19.35
N TRP A 547 -22.63 8.04 20.60
CA TRP A 547 -22.45 6.66 21.05
C TRP A 547 -23.74 6.17 21.69
N ALA A 548 -24.14 4.93 21.43
CA ALA A 548 -25.29 4.32 22.08
C ALA A 548 -25.11 2.82 22.33
N LYS A 549 -25.92 2.29 23.26
CA LYS A 549 -26.12 0.85 23.46
C LYS A 549 -27.53 0.56 23.96
N ALA A 550 -28.00 -0.66 23.69
CA ALA A 550 -29.27 -1.18 24.15
C ALA A 550 -29.30 -1.27 25.69
N GLY A 551 -30.44 -0.89 26.26
CA GLY A 551 -30.84 -1.29 27.60
C GLY A 551 -31.89 -2.38 27.47
N THR A 552 -33.14 -2.08 27.80
CA THR A 552 -34.28 -2.96 27.51
C THR A 552 -34.91 -2.73 26.14
N ALA A 553 -34.62 -1.60 25.49
CA ALA A 553 -34.96 -1.35 24.09
C ALA A 553 -33.75 -1.58 23.18
N SER A 554 -34.02 -2.13 22.00
CA SER A 554 -33.03 -2.45 20.97
C SER A 554 -32.98 -1.42 19.84
N ASP A 555 -33.73 -0.33 19.91
CA ASP A 555 -33.77 0.71 18.88
C ASP A 555 -33.78 2.13 19.45
N LEU A 556 -33.15 3.03 18.70
CA LEU A 556 -33.13 4.47 18.96
C LEU A 556 -33.43 5.19 17.65
N THR A 557 -34.41 6.08 17.65
CA THR A 557 -34.74 6.89 16.48
C THR A 557 -34.40 8.35 16.72
N VAL A 558 -33.78 8.99 15.74
CA VAL A 558 -33.48 10.42 15.76
C VAL A 558 -34.06 11.13 14.54
N THR A 559 -34.32 12.42 14.66
CA THR A 559 -34.87 13.25 13.59
C THR A 559 -34.56 14.73 13.80
N LEU A 560 -34.62 15.51 12.71
CA LEU A 560 -34.59 16.96 12.71
C LEU A 560 -35.92 17.52 12.19
N HIS A 561 -36.47 18.50 12.91
CA HIS A 561 -37.68 19.23 12.50
C HIS A 561 -37.35 20.71 12.33
N ASP A 562 -37.48 21.24 11.13
CA ASP A 562 -37.21 22.65 10.80
C ASP A 562 -38.49 23.49 10.57
N VAL A 563 -39.67 22.88 10.42
CA VAL A 563 -40.96 23.61 10.33
C VAL A 563 -41.97 23.15 11.40
N PRO A 564 -42.92 24.00 11.81
CA PRO A 564 -44.05 23.58 12.64
C PRO A 564 -44.91 22.54 11.88
N GLY A 565 -44.68 21.26 12.13
CA GLY A 565 -45.51 20.15 11.63
C GLY A 565 -44.99 19.38 10.41
N GLY A 566 -43.85 19.78 9.83
CA GLY A 566 -43.17 19.00 8.77
C GLY A 566 -42.16 18.01 9.35
N LEU A 567 -42.14 16.80 8.79
CA LEU A 567 -41.20 15.72 9.13
C LEU A 567 -40.13 15.69 8.03
N HIS A 568 -38.86 15.94 8.35
CA HIS A 568 -37.80 15.96 7.33
C HIS A 568 -37.17 14.58 7.10
N GLU A 569 -36.89 13.80 8.14
CA GLU A 569 -36.52 12.38 8.00
C GLU A 569 -36.49 11.71 9.39
N PHE A 570 -36.88 10.44 9.51
CA PHE A 570 -36.67 9.65 10.74
C PHE A 570 -35.59 8.62 10.48
N LYS A 571 -34.51 8.65 11.26
CA LYS A 571 -33.48 7.62 11.22
C LYS A 571 -33.56 6.74 12.45
N THR A 572 -33.87 5.46 12.25
CA THR A 572 -33.85 4.44 13.32
C THR A 572 -32.55 3.65 13.27
N PHE A 573 -31.91 3.48 14.41
CA PHE A 573 -30.70 2.68 14.62
C PHE A 573 -31.06 1.46 15.46
N ASN A 574 -30.60 0.29 15.03
CA ASN A 574 -30.67 -0.92 15.84
C ASN A 574 -29.44 -0.93 16.76
N LEU A 575 -29.67 -1.05 18.06
CA LEU A 575 -28.64 -1.02 19.09
C LEU A 575 -28.24 -2.44 19.51
N THR A 576 -26.97 -2.62 19.85
CA THR A 576 -26.45 -3.84 20.48
C THR A 576 -26.27 -3.65 21.98
N ASP A 577 -25.92 -4.70 22.71
CA ASP A 577 -25.61 -4.63 24.15
C ASP A 577 -24.28 -3.91 24.47
N ARG A 578 -23.52 -3.52 23.44
CA ARG A 578 -22.24 -2.82 23.52
C ARG A 578 -22.36 -1.38 23.06
N TRP A 579 -21.46 -0.54 23.56
CA TRP A 579 -21.33 0.83 23.06
C TRP A 579 -20.82 0.82 21.62
N GLU A 580 -21.60 1.41 20.72
CA GLU A 580 -21.26 1.58 19.32
C GLU A 580 -21.44 3.05 18.91
N TYR A 581 -20.68 3.46 17.89
CA TYR A 581 -20.77 4.79 17.30
C TYR A 581 -21.81 4.77 16.19
N TYR A 582 -22.74 5.73 16.22
CA TYR A 582 -23.76 5.91 15.21
C TYR A 582 -23.68 7.34 14.67
N ALA A 583 -23.77 7.48 13.35
CA ALA A 583 -23.84 8.76 12.67
C ALA A 583 -24.84 8.72 11.52
N HIS A 584 -25.48 9.85 11.22
CA HIS A 584 -26.36 10.01 10.09
C HIS A 584 -26.39 11.45 9.60
N CYS A 585 -26.24 11.63 8.28
CA CYS A 585 -26.35 12.92 7.62
C CYS A 585 -27.83 13.20 7.30
N PHE A 586 -28.35 14.31 7.82
CA PHE A 586 -29.64 14.85 7.44
C PHE A 586 -29.41 15.97 6.42
N ALA A 587 -29.91 15.78 5.21
CA ALA A 587 -29.84 16.75 4.12
C ALA A 587 -31.19 17.45 3.88
N GLY A 588 -31.19 18.51 3.07
CA GLY A 588 -32.41 19.21 2.66
C GLY A 588 -33.03 20.09 3.76
N LEU A 589 -32.22 20.55 4.74
CA LEU A 589 -32.69 21.49 5.76
C LEU A 589 -33.12 22.80 5.11
N ASN A 590 -34.29 23.31 5.49
CA ASN A 590 -34.75 24.62 5.09
C ASN A 590 -33.88 25.70 5.76
N PRO A 591 -33.07 26.47 5.02
CA PRO A 591 -32.24 27.51 5.62
C PRO A 591 -33.06 28.64 6.25
N ASP A 592 -34.30 28.85 5.77
CA ASP A 592 -35.20 29.93 6.20
C ASP A 592 -36.10 29.56 7.39
N ALA A 593 -36.01 28.32 7.86
CA ALA A 593 -36.76 27.86 9.01
C ALA A 593 -36.39 28.64 10.29
N ALA A 594 -37.40 29.05 11.06
CA ALA A 594 -37.21 29.85 12.27
C ALA A 594 -36.51 29.08 13.41
N PHE A 595 -36.54 27.75 13.39
CA PHE A 595 -35.88 26.89 14.35
C PHE A 595 -35.63 25.49 13.75
N THR A 596 -34.65 24.75 14.28
CA THR A 596 -34.52 23.30 14.02
C THR A 596 -34.46 22.57 15.36
N ARG A 597 -35.31 21.56 15.54
CA ARG A 597 -35.32 20.68 16.71
C ARG A 597 -34.69 19.35 16.37
N PHE A 598 -33.64 18.99 17.10
CA PHE A 598 -33.12 17.63 17.13
C PHE A 598 -33.89 16.83 18.17
N ARG A 599 -34.50 15.70 17.76
CA ARG A 599 -35.31 14.85 18.64
C ARG A 599 -34.75 13.44 18.71
N ILE A 600 -34.90 12.84 19.90
CA ILE A 600 -34.46 11.47 20.20
C ILE A 600 -35.64 10.69 20.78
N TYR A 601 -35.91 9.54 20.19
CA TYR A 601 -36.97 8.62 20.54
C TYR A 601 -36.36 7.28 20.99
N PRO A 602 -36.32 7.01 22.31
CA PRO A 602 -36.00 5.67 22.80
C PRO A 602 -37.16 4.72 22.43
N SER A 603 -36.90 3.76 21.54
CA SER A 603 -37.91 2.85 20.98
C SER A 603 -39.08 3.53 20.26
N TYR A 604 -38.88 3.95 19.00
CA TYR A 604 -39.94 4.52 18.17
C TYR A 604 -40.88 3.46 17.59
N LYS A 605 -40.36 2.26 17.26
CA LYS A 605 -41.12 1.18 16.62
C LYS A 605 -41.48 0.07 17.63
N GLY A 606 -42.41 0.35 18.54
CA GLY A 606 -43.01 -0.73 19.34
C GLY A 606 -43.80 -0.29 20.57
N PRO A 607 -44.62 -1.19 21.13
CA PRO A 607 -45.42 -0.98 22.36
C PRO A 607 -44.60 -1.09 23.65
N VAL A 608 -43.27 -0.99 23.59
CA VAL A 608 -42.39 -1.47 24.65
C VAL A 608 -41.83 -0.31 25.48
N HIS A 609 -42.02 -0.41 26.80
CA HIS A 609 -41.24 0.33 27.78
C HIS A 609 -39.76 -0.05 27.64
N GLY A 610 -38.92 0.94 27.38
CA GLY A 610 -37.57 0.69 26.89
C GLY A 610 -36.56 1.67 27.46
N THR A 611 -35.41 1.14 27.86
CA THR A 611 -34.22 1.92 28.18
C THR A 611 -33.18 1.78 27.07
N VAL A 612 -32.50 2.88 26.79
CA VAL A 612 -31.32 2.95 25.91
C VAL A 612 -30.29 3.84 26.58
N TYR A 613 -29.02 3.61 26.30
CA TYR A 613 -27.93 4.43 26.81
C TYR A 613 -27.35 5.24 25.66
N VAL A 614 -27.13 6.53 25.89
CA VAL A 614 -26.54 7.47 24.92
C VAL A 614 -25.39 8.23 25.55
N SER A 615 -24.40 8.61 24.76
CA SER A 615 -23.24 9.41 25.18
C SER A 615 -22.74 10.24 24.00
N ALA A 616 -22.09 11.36 24.28
CA ALA A 616 -21.40 12.17 23.27
C ALA A 616 -22.31 12.60 22.10
N LEU A 617 -23.50 13.09 22.41
CA LEU A 617 -24.48 13.54 21.42
C LEU A 617 -24.03 14.80 20.69
N GLN A 618 -24.09 14.77 19.37
CA GLN A 618 -23.63 15.86 18.54
C GLN A 618 -24.53 16.08 17.33
N VAL A 619 -24.75 17.36 17.01
CA VAL A 619 -25.16 17.79 15.67
C VAL A 619 -24.07 18.73 15.16
N SER A 620 -23.47 18.44 14.03
CA SER A 620 -22.40 19.25 13.43
C SER A 620 -22.61 19.38 11.93
N ASP A 621 -21.92 20.32 11.30
CA ASP A 621 -22.01 20.46 9.83
C ASP A 621 -21.45 19.24 9.09
N GLU A 622 -20.58 18.48 9.75
CA GLU A 622 -19.85 17.33 9.21
C GLU A 622 -19.68 16.23 10.28
N ASP A 623 -19.40 15.01 9.86
CA ASP A 623 -19.07 13.91 10.76
C ASP A 623 -17.70 14.19 11.38
N THR A 624 -17.69 14.54 12.67
CA THR A 624 -16.49 14.93 13.39
C THR A 624 -16.47 14.24 14.74
N PRO A 625 -15.28 14.07 15.34
CA PRO A 625 -15.18 13.66 16.74
C PRO A 625 -16.06 14.49 17.67
N TYR A 626 -16.45 13.88 18.79
CA TYR A 626 -17.29 14.57 19.77
C TYR A 626 -16.67 15.89 20.25
N LEU A 627 -17.35 17.00 19.96
CA LEU A 627 -17.00 18.35 20.37
C LEU A 627 -17.88 18.74 21.59
N PRO A 628 -17.33 18.76 22.82
CA PRO A 628 -18.10 19.16 24.00
C PRO A 628 -18.54 20.63 23.92
N THR A 629 -19.81 20.91 24.19
CA THR A 629 -20.37 22.27 24.24
C THR A 629 -20.22 22.96 25.59
N ARG A 630 -19.86 22.24 26.66
CA ARG A 630 -19.37 22.83 27.91
C ARG A 630 -17.84 22.75 27.95
N ARG A 631 -17.18 23.86 28.29
CA ARG A 631 -15.77 23.80 28.73
C ARG A 631 -15.71 22.90 29.96
N LEU A 632 -15.16 21.69 29.80
CA LEU A 632 -14.81 20.83 30.94
C LEU A 632 -13.98 21.67 31.91
N ASN A 633 -14.47 21.83 33.13
CA ASN A 633 -13.85 22.66 34.14
C ASN A 633 -12.44 22.12 34.39
N PRO A 634 -11.35 22.88 34.13
CA PRO A 634 -9.99 22.36 34.16
C PRO A 634 -9.54 21.88 35.56
N GLN A 635 -10.33 22.13 36.61
CA GLN A 635 -10.01 21.80 38.00
C GLN A 635 -10.44 20.40 38.48
N VAL A 636 -11.10 19.58 37.65
CA VAL A 636 -11.48 18.20 38.03
C VAL A 636 -10.48 17.15 37.49
N ALA A 637 -9.42 17.58 36.80
CA ALA A 637 -8.38 16.67 36.28
C ALA A 637 -7.38 16.16 37.34
N GLU A 638 -7.54 16.54 38.62
CA GLU A 638 -6.57 16.25 39.69
C GLU A 638 -7.15 15.47 40.89
N LEU A 639 -8.30 14.82 40.76
CA LEU A 639 -8.81 13.93 41.80
C LEU A 639 -8.39 12.48 41.55
N GLU A 640 -7.38 12.06 42.32
CA GLU A 640 -7.06 10.70 42.81
C GLU A 640 -7.32 9.50 41.87
N PRO A 641 -6.29 8.72 41.48
CA PRO A 641 -6.50 7.47 40.74
C PRO A 641 -7.08 6.39 41.67
N ARG A 642 -8.40 6.42 41.88
CA ARG A 642 -9.11 5.32 42.54
C ARG A 642 -9.52 4.27 41.53
N ALA A 643 -8.83 3.14 41.67
CA ALA A 643 -9.20 1.76 41.35
C ALA A 643 -10.49 1.57 40.54
N GLU A 644 -10.34 1.28 39.24
CA GLU A 644 -11.26 0.43 38.49
C GLU A 644 -10.57 -0.16 37.25
N GLY A 645 -10.99 -1.38 36.89
CA GLY A 645 -10.21 -2.45 36.25
C GLY A 645 -9.54 -2.11 34.91
N THR A 646 -8.23 -2.34 34.85
CA THR A 646 -7.39 -2.08 33.68
C THR A 646 -6.95 -3.40 33.02
N TYR A 647 -7.52 -3.76 31.87
CA TYR A 647 -6.95 -4.73 30.92
C TYR A 647 -5.97 -4.01 29.97
N GLY A 648 -4.93 -3.41 30.55
CA GLY A 648 -3.87 -2.74 29.81
C GLY A 648 -2.54 -3.12 30.44
N ALA A 649 -1.76 -3.95 29.74
CA ALA A 649 -0.45 -4.40 30.19
C ALA A 649 0.48 -3.19 30.38
N ARG A 650 0.71 -2.81 31.64
CA ARG A 650 1.77 -1.86 32.00
C ARG A 650 3.11 -2.56 31.92
N HIS A 651 4.13 -1.84 31.44
CA HIS A 651 5.53 -2.24 31.48
C HIS A 651 5.90 -2.74 32.89
N GLY A 652 6.34 -4.00 33.01
CA GLY A 652 6.70 -4.64 34.27
C GLY A 652 5.63 -5.55 34.92
N LYS A 653 4.44 -5.71 34.32
CA LYS A 653 3.50 -6.79 34.71
C LYS A 653 3.59 -7.98 33.74
N PRO A 654 3.48 -9.23 34.22
CA PRO A 654 3.39 -10.40 33.35
C PRO A 654 2.26 -10.21 32.33
N ILE A 655 2.52 -10.56 31.06
CA ILE A 655 1.46 -10.75 30.07
C ILE A 655 0.79 -12.07 30.43
N ASP A 656 -0.40 -11.99 31.04
CA ASP A 656 -1.17 -13.16 31.41
C ASP A 656 -2.11 -13.53 30.25
N LEU A 657 -1.70 -14.50 29.44
CA LEU A 657 -2.51 -15.03 28.34
C LEU A 657 -3.45 -16.08 28.92
N ALA A 658 -4.67 -15.67 29.26
CA ALA A 658 -5.72 -16.59 29.70
C ALA A 658 -6.01 -17.62 28.58
N GLY A 659 -5.39 -18.80 28.69
CA GLY A 659 -5.47 -19.88 27.69
C GLY A 659 -4.12 -20.34 27.11
N GLY A 660 -3.01 -19.68 27.41
CA GLY A 660 -1.68 -20.00 26.89
C GLY A 660 -1.46 -19.60 25.41
N LEU A 661 -0.20 -19.63 24.97
CA LEU A 661 0.17 -19.39 23.56
C LEU A 661 0.41 -20.72 22.85
N ARG A 662 -0.23 -20.95 21.69
CA ARG A 662 0.01 -22.09 20.82
C ARG A 662 0.67 -21.62 19.53
N ILE A 663 1.84 -22.16 19.19
CA ILE A 663 2.53 -21.88 17.93
C ILE A 663 2.45 -23.14 17.07
N GLY A 664 1.60 -23.10 16.03
CA GLY A 664 1.32 -24.23 15.15
C GLY A 664 0.05 -25.03 15.51
N PRO A 665 -0.38 -25.94 14.61
CA PRO A 665 -1.62 -26.71 14.78
C PRO A 665 -1.52 -27.83 15.83
N GLU A 666 -0.29 -28.22 16.20
CA GLU A 666 0.02 -29.33 17.12
C GLU A 666 0.93 -28.85 18.27
N GLY A 667 0.96 -29.58 19.39
CA GLY A 667 1.77 -29.25 20.58
C GLY A 667 1.00 -28.77 21.81
N ALA A 668 1.69 -28.71 22.94
CA ALA A 668 1.19 -28.26 24.25
C ALA A 668 1.17 -26.71 24.34
N LEU A 669 0.25 -26.18 25.14
CA LEU A 669 0.11 -24.73 25.36
C LEU A 669 1.31 -24.20 26.13
N VAL A 670 1.97 -23.16 25.63
CA VAL A 670 2.98 -22.45 26.42
C VAL A 670 2.28 -21.69 27.53
N LYS A 671 2.56 -22.09 28.77
CA LYS A 671 2.02 -21.46 29.98
C LYS A 671 2.91 -20.33 30.48
N GLN A 672 4.23 -20.45 30.29
CA GLN A 672 5.18 -19.46 30.80
C GLN A 672 6.49 -19.48 29.99
N LEU A 673 7.00 -18.29 29.67
CA LEU A 673 8.38 -18.06 29.25
C LEU A 673 9.04 -17.19 30.34
N ALA A 674 10.09 -17.70 30.99
CA ALA A 674 10.71 -17.04 32.14
C ALA A 674 12.24 -17.03 32.02
N VAL A 675 12.85 -16.00 32.60
CA VAL A 675 14.30 -15.93 32.80
C VAL A 675 14.56 -16.09 34.30
N HIS A 676 15.29 -17.13 34.66
CA HIS A 676 15.72 -17.42 36.02
C HIS A 676 17.21 -17.13 36.19
N THR A 677 17.64 -16.97 37.45
CA THR A 677 19.05 -16.91 37.81
C THR A 677 19.46 -18.23 38.44
N GLY A 678 20.46 -18.88 37.87
CA GLY A 678 21.09 -20.09 38.40
C GLY A 678 22.40 -19.76 39.10
N VAL A 679 22.63 -20.27 40.30
CA VAL A 679 23.89 -20.05 41.02
C VAL A 679 24.71 -21.33 41.01
N MET A 680 25.96 -21.24 40.57
CA MET A 680 26.91 -22.35 40.63
C MET A 680 27.18 -22.74 42.08
N SER A 681 27.31 -24.04 42.35
CA SER A 681 27.70 -24.52 43.69
C SER A 681 28.98 -23.83 44.19
N SER A 682 29.17 -23.81 45.51
CA SER A 682 30.33 -23.16 46.13
C SER A 682 31.67 -23.84 45.82
N SER A 683 31.66 -25.03 45.21
CA SER A 683 32.85 -25.80 44.88
C SER A 683 32.63 -26.68 43.63
N PRO A 684 32.57 -26.10 42.42
CA PRO A 684 32.46 -26.89 41.20
C PRO A 684 33.76 -27.68 40.98
N SER A 685 33.65 -28.91 40.47
CA SER A 685 34.80 -29.72 40.09
C SER A 685 35.57 -29.04 38.93
N ALA A 686 36.90 -29.22 38.90
CA ALA A 686 37.70 -28.80 37.76
C ALA A 686 37.27 -29.56 36.49
N VAL A 687 37.29 -28.87 35.34
CA VAL A 687 37.14 -29.47 34.02
C VAL A 687 38.53 -29.76 33.47
N GLU A 688 38.86 -31.04 33.28
CA GLU A 688 40.18 -31.46 32.81
C GLU A 688 40.46 -30.93 31.38
N PRO A 689 41.74 -30.81 30.96
CA PRO A 689 42.11 -30.36 29.62
C PRO A 689 41.43 -31.15 28.49
N ASN A 690 40.96 -30.46 27.45
CA ASN A 690 40.29 -31.07 26.28
C ASN A 690 39.16 -32.05 26.64
N SER A 691 38.45 -31.78 27.73
CA SER A 691 37.40 -32.66 28.26
C SER A 691 36.11 -31.89 28.56
N THR A 692 35.09 -32.63 28.98
CA THR A 692 33.83 -32.07 29.45
C THR A 692 33.54 -32.53 30.88
N ALA A 693 32.88 -31.69 31.66
CA ALA A 693 32.39 -32.06 32.99
C ALA A 693 31.02 -31.41 33.24
N GLU A 694 30.15 -32.13 33.94
CA GLU A 694 28.83 -31.66 34.33
C GLU A 694 28.89 -31.08 35.75
N ALA A 695 28.28 -29.91 35.95
CA ALA A 695 28.12 -29.29 37.26
C ALA A 695 26.67 -28.86 37.49
N THR A 696 26.25 -28.87 38.75
CA THR A 696 24.88 -28.51 39.13
C THR A 696 24.78 -27.04 39.51
N LEU A 697 23.76 -26.36 38.98
CA LEU A 697 23.32 -25.03 39.39
C LEU A 697 22.00 -25.12 40.16
N ALA A 698 21.91 -24.32 41.22
CA ALA A 698 20.66 -24.07 41.92
C ALA A 698 19.89 -22.95 41.20
N VAL A 699 18.71 -23.24 40.65
CA VAL A 699 17.89 -22.32 39.86
C VAL A 699 16.51 -22.15 40.51
N ALA A 700 16.32 -21.10 41.30
CA ALA A 700 15.05 -20.88 42.00
C ALA A 700 13.88 -20.71 41.00
N GLY A 701 12.83 -21.51 41.17
CA GLY A 701 11.62 -21.47 40.34
C GLY A 701 11.61 -22.41 39.12
N LEU A 702 12.70 -23.15 38.89
CA LEU A 702 12.78 -24.21 37.88
C LEU A 702 11.94 -25.42 38.31
N ALA A 703 11.05 -25.91 37.45
CA ALA A 703 10.27 -27.13 37.65
C ALA A 703 10.88 -28.31 36.89
N ALA A 704 10.60 -29.54 37.32
CA ALA A 704 11.16 -30.76 36.70
C ALA A 704 10.77 -30.95 35.22
N ALA A 705 9.61 -30.42 34.80
CA ALA A 705 9.09 -30.54 33.43
C ALA A 705 9.43 -29.34 32.53
N ASP A 706 10.23 -28.40 33.02
CA ASP A 706 10.59 -27.20 32.26
C ASP A 706 11.56 -27.53 31.11
N ALA A 707 11.33 -26.93 29.94
CA ALA A 707 12.27 -26.98 28.82
C ALA A 707 13.22 -25.79 28.91
N VAL A 708 14.53 -26.05 28.99
CA VAL A 708 15.55 -25.01 29.08
C VAL A 708 16.00 -24.64 27.68
N LEU A 709 15.79 -23.37 27.30
CA LEU A 709 16.11 -22.86 25.96
C LEU A 709 17.53 -22.31 25.87
N SER A 710 18.07 -21.79 26.97
CA SER A 710 19.41 -21.19 27.01
C SER A 710 19.97 -21.13 28.43
N VAL A 711 21.29 -21.30 28.54
CA VAL A 711 22.08 -21.05 29.75
C VAL A 711 23.25 -20.15 29.36
N SER A 712 23.30 -18.94 29.92
CA SER A 712 24.36 -17.97 29.65
C SER A 712 25.21 -17.71 30.89
N LYS A 713 26.53 -17.82 30.73
CA LYS A 713 27.53 -17.48 31.74
C LYS A 713 27.76 -15.95 31.72
N PRO A 714 27.75 -15.25 32.87
CA PRO A 714 27.87 -13.79 32.89
C PRO A 714 29.30 -13.31 32.60
N LEU A 715 30.33 -14.05 33.02
CA LEU A 715 31.73 -13.69 32.82
C LEU A 715 32.41 -14.66 31.87
N HIS A 716 33.16 -14.12 30.91
CA HIS A 716 33.98 -14.94 30.02
C HIS A 716 35.19 -15.50 30.80
N GLN A 717 35.36 -16.82 30.77
CA GLN A 717 36.54 -17.52 31.28
C GLN A 717 37.19 -18.22 30.09
N ALA A 718 38.36 -17.74 29.67
CA ALA A 718 38.97 -18.16 28.41
C ALA A 718 39.14 -19.68 28.33
N GLY A 719 38.60 -20.28 27.26
CA GLY A 719 38.67 -21.72 27.00
C GLY A 719 37.63 -22.58 27.73
N LEU A 720 36.73 -21.99 28.53
CA LEU A 720 35.62 -22.69 29.17
C LEU A 720 34.29 -22.29 28.52
N HIS A 721 33.53 -23.25 27.99
CA HIS A 721 32.25 -22.99 27.33
C HIS A 721 31.13 -23.87 27.88
N VAL A 722 29.89 -23.36 27.90
CA VAL A 722 28.68 -24.16 28.17
C VAL A 722 28.25 -24.82 26.86
N ILE A 723 28.18 -26.16 26.84
CA ILE A 723 27.85 -26.94 25.62
C ILE A 723 26.57 -27.75 25.74
N GLY A 724 25.95 -27.80 26.91
CA GLY A 724 24.71 -28.52 27.13
C GLY A 724 24.13 -28.30 28.53
N TRP A 725 22.86 -28.65 28.69
CA TRP A 725 22.15 -28.55 29.96
C TRP A 725 20.96 -29.52 30.02
N ARG A 726 20.56 -29.90 31.24
CA ARG A 726 19.36 -30.70 31.50
C ARG A 726 18.83 -30.43 32.91
N VAL A 727 17.51 -30.47 33.08
CA VAL A 727 16.87 -30.35 34.39
C VAL A 727 17.08 -31.66 35.17
N LEU A 728 17.66 -31.58 36.37
CA LEU A 728 17.83 -32.74 37.25
C LEU A 728 16.58 -32.98 38.10
N GLY A 729 15.95 -31.89 38.53
CA GLY A 729 14.77 -31.87 39.37
C GLY A 729 14.32 -30.44 39.65
N PRO A 730 13.26 -30.25 40.45
CA PRO A 730 12.80 -28.92 40.83
C PRO A 730 13.94 -28.14 41.50
N GLY A 731 14.25 -26.96 40.95
CA GLY A 731 15.32 -26.09 41.45
C GLY A 731 16.73 -26.46 41.02
N GLU A 732 16.94 -27.53 40.26
CA GLU A 732 18.28 -28.06 39.95
C GLU A 732 18.51 -28.24 38.44
N LEU A 733 19.57 -27.61 37.92
CA LEU A 733 19.99 -27.68 36.53
C LEU A 733 21.40 -28.24 36.43
N ALA A 734 21.58 -29.32 35.69
CA ALA A 734 22.89 -29.79 35.27
C ALA A 734 23.35 -29.02 34.03
N VAL A 735 24.59 -28.50 34.06
CA VAL A 735 25.22 -27.80 32.94
C VAL A 735 26.55 -28.46 32.61
N THR A 736 26.74 -28.77 31.33
CA THR A 736 27.97 -29.37 30.82
C THR A 736 28.91 -28.30 30.32
N PHE A 737 30.09 -28.24 30.92
CA PHE A 737 31.19 -27.41 30.48
C PHE A 737 32.12 -28.18 29.56
N THR A 738 32.74 -27.50 28.60
CA THR A 738 33.91 -27.98 27.85
C THR A 738 35.11 -27.10 28.16
N ASN A 739 36.28 -27.71 28.28
CA ASN A 739 37.56 -27.04 28.42
C ASN A 739 38.39 -27.29 27.16
N SER A 740 38.61 -26.24 26.35
CA SER A 740 39.37 -26.30 25.09
C SER A 740 40.85 -25.96 25.25
N THR A 741 41.36 -25.94 26.49
CA THR A 741 42.76 -25.62 26.80
C THR A 741 43.56 -26.85 27.20
N SER A 742 44.88 -26.68 27.34
CA SER A 742 45.81 -27.71 27.82
C SER A 742 45.91 -27.81 29.35
N GLY A 743 45.29 -26.89 30.11
CA GLY A 743 45.29 -26.87 31.58
C GLY A 743 43.89 -27.11 32.15
N SER A 744 43.78 -27.64 33.38
CA SER A 744 42.48 -27.79 34.05
C SER A 744 41.87 -26.43 34.36
N ILE A 745 40.57 -26.26 34.13
CA ILE A 745 39.84 -25.04 34.44
C ILE A 745 38.70 -25.33 35.42
N THR A 746 38.70 -24.69 36.59
CA THR A 746 37.57 -24.74 37.52
C THR A 746 36.57 -23.63 37.18
N PRO A 747 35.27 -23.94 36.96
CA PRO A 747 34.25 -22.91 36.83
C PRO A 747 34.24 -21.99 38.06
N THR A 748 34.00 -20.70 37.87
CA THR A 748 33.93 -19.77 39.00
C THR A 748 32.80 -20.15 39.95
N ALA A 749 33.14 -20.42 41.22
CA ALA A 749 32.16 -20.72 42.26
C ALA A 749 31.21 -19.53 42.50
N SER A 750 29.96 -19.82 42.87
CA SER A 750 28.93 -18.81 43.18
C SER A 750 28.63 -17.79 42.06
N GLU A 751 28.98 -18.10 40.82
CA GLU A 751 28.64 -17.29 39.67
C GLU A 751 27.15 -17.45 39.29
N SER A 752 26.51 -16.34 38.89
CA SER A 752 25.08 -16.26 38.56
C SER A 752 24.83 -16.34 37.06
N TYR A 753 24.31 -17.46 36.59
CA TYR A 753 23.96 -17.74 35.20
C TYR A 753 22.53 -17.27 34.89
N SER A 754 22.32 -16.78 33.67
CA SER A 754 20.97 -16.50 33.16
C SER A 754 20.42 -17.75 32.48
N VAL A 755 19.27 -18.24 32.94
CA VAL A 755 18.63 -19.47 32.45
C VAL A 755 17.26 -19.12 31.85
N VAL A 756 17.07 -19.34 30.56
CA VAL A 756 15.79 -19.11 29.87
C VAL A 756 15.00 -20.42 29.82
N VAL A 757 13.77 -20.37 30.31
CA VAL A 757 12.90 -21.55 30.50
C VAL A 757 11.56 -21.36 29.80
N LEU A 758 11.10 -22.42 29.15
CA LEU A 758 9.76 -22.58 28.59
C LEU A 758 8.98 -23.64 29.40
N ARG A 759 7.78 -23.28 29.85
CA ARG A 759 6.86 -24.19 30.56
C ARG A 759 5.60 -24.41 29.74
N THR A 760 5.22 -25.67 29.56
CA THR A 760 4.03 -26.11 28.81
C THR A 760 2.91 -26.66 29.70
#